data_AF-A0A2E5YD40-F1
#
_entry.id   AF-A0A2E5YD40-F1
#
_cell.length_a   1.000
_cell.length_b   1.000
_cell.length_c   1.000
_cell.angle_alpha   90.00
_cell.angle_beta   90.00
_cell.angle_gamma   90.00
#
_symmetry.space_group_name_H-M   'P 1'
#
loop_
_entity.id
_entity.type
_entity.pdbx_description
1 polymer ?
#
loop_
_entity_poly.entity_id
_entity_poly.type
_entity_poly.pdbx_seq_one_letter_code
_entity_poly.pdbx_strand_id
1 'polypeptide(L)'
;MMGGRRPKIVVLALVAIAAMLAVPSAQSLPGGISGVQQSGCNCHGAVPSDSVVASIQGLPDSYNYSESYELTVSFQGGPSQEGNSNQGGFHLWASDGSLSVNDATAQLYNENEAGHTEAGNDQTSWTLTWTAPPTDKNVEFVLHVNSVNGNEDGAGGGSSGDMWSKVAVSLSGPIEVLEAADPFVVLGVLIIVSATLLAITLAYVFYRKDPDAFDWDNFAPWLADWLTSTDHKKIGTLYFVAGLFFLGVGGIMAMIIRIQLAVPGNDFLTQEQYNQFFTLHGTTMIFLAAMPMINGFANWMIPLQLGAKDLALPRINAMSFWLQPFAALLIFTGVFSGHGADTGWTGYAPYVVSEGAHHGTTMWAAGQILLVASSTLTGINFLTTMAVMRAPGMGWMQMPLFSWSILVANVMLFLSIPAFGVGLIQVYLDRVVGTAFYDIAAGGDPLLWSHLFWYFGHPEVYVVVVPSFGIISEVIATSSRRSVFGYRSMVYAMAGIGIVAFIVYGHHMFTSGMSPTLRFVTMLTTMLVAVPTGIKVFNWLMTMHGGSLVYRTHTLWALGFLVTFTLGGISGMFFPSIAMDTHLHESYFVVAHFHYVLVGGTVFGFFAGIYYWWPKATGKMLSEKLGVLHFLTAFISYNALFWPMHRLGVWGMTRRHHTYFVTTEEALGSLPMEAAGWNMFITVSGFLFFFSNFILVFNMISSSIRGENAPDDPWGGWSFEWMTSSPPPAHTLYKLDDGTWGVPTLKDANEHIANEPGIVGRWFQRLLVSDEDTGEVAH
;
A
#
# COMPACT_ATOMS: atom_id res chain seq x y z
N MET A 1 -0.01 -38.89 -65.26
CA MET A 1 1.30 -39.56 -65.45
C MET A 1 2.41 -38.58 -65.16
N MET A 2 3.50 -39.10 -64.61
CA MET A 2 4.71 -38.47 -64.10
C MET A 2 5.51 -37.63 -65.13
N GLY A 3 6.40 -36.78 -64.60
CA GLY A 3 7.66 -36.35 -65.22
C GLY A 3 7.57 -34.99 -65.96
N GLY A 4 8.49 -34.04 -65.83
CA GLY A 4 9.87 -34.08 -65.35
C GLY A 4 10.49 -32.67 -65.25
N ARG A 5 11.72 -32.64 -64.76
CA ARG A 5 12.48 -31.55 -64.14
C ARG A 5 12.96 -30.42 -65.09
N ARG A 6 13.13 -29.22 -64.49
CA ARG A 6 14.16 -28.15 -64.67
C ARG A 6 14.85 -28.03 -66.05
N PRO A 7 14.86 -26.82 -66.65
CA PRO A 7 16.08 -25.99 -66.52
C PRO A 7 15.80 -24.46 -66.50
N LYS A 8 15.80 -23.85 -65.32
CA LYS A 8 15.92 -22.37 -65.15
C LYS A 8 17.13 -21.96 -64.29
N ILE A 9 17.98 -22.92 -63.93
CA ILE A 9 19.18 -22.69 -63.08
C ILE A 9 20.47 -22.59 -63.92
N VAL A 10 20.48 -23.13 -65.15
CA VAL A 10 21.69 -23.11 -66.00
C VAL A 10 21.89 -21.75 -66.70
N VAL A 11 20.80 -21.03 -66.99
CA VAL A 11 20.87 -19.69 -67.63
C VAL A 11 21.24 -18.60 -66.62
N LEU A 12 20.88 -18.77 -65.34
CA LEU A 12 21.27 -17.85 -64.26
C LEU A 12 22.73 -18.02 -63.81
N ALA A 13 23.29 -19.24 -63.94
CA ALA A 13 24.70 -19.49 -63.65
C ALA A 13 25.64 -18.88 -64.70
N LEU A 14 25.25 -18.85 -65.98
CA LEU A 14 26.08 -18.30 -67.06
C LEU A 14 26.12 -16.75 -67.08
N VAL A 15 25.07 -16.09 -66.59
CA VAL A 15 25.04 -14.63 -66.43
C VAL A 15 25.87 -14.18 -65.21
N ALA A 16 25.97 -15.01 -64.16
CA ALA A 16 26.83 -14.75 -63.01
C ALA A 16 28.34 -14.91 -63.33
N ILE A 17 28.69 -15.81 -64.26
CA ILE A 17 30.09 -16.02 -64.68
C ILE A 17 30.59 -14.89 -65.60
N ALA A 18 29.70 -14.27 -66.40
CA ALA A 18 30.05 -13.12 -67.25
C ALA A 18 30.21 -11.80 -66.48
N ALA A 19 29.65 -11.69 -65.27
CA ALA A 19 29.83 -10.53 -64.39
C ALA A 19 31.12 -10.60 -63.54
N MET A 20 31.83 -11.72 -63.54
CA MET A 20 33.10 -11.93 -62.81
C MET A 20 34.35 -11.58 -63.63
N LEU A 21 34.21 -11.11 -64.88
CA LEU A 21 35.34 -10.74 -65.76
C LEU A 21 35.57 -9.23 -65.91
N ALA A 22 34.95 -8.40 -65.05
CA ALA A 22 35.24 -6.98 -64.95
C ALA A 22 35.82 -6.68 -63.56
N VAL A 23 37.08 -7.09 -63.34
CA VAL A 23 37.85 -6.68 -62.16
C VAL A 23 38.45 -5.29 -62.46
N PRO A 24 38.15 -4.24 -61.70
CA PRO A 24 38.97 -3.04 -61.72
C PRO A 24 40.35 -3.40 -61.18
N SER A 25 41.40 -3.13 -61.96
CA SER A 25 42.79 -3.21 -61.48
C SER A 25 42.95 -2.29 -60.27
N ALA A 26 43.17 -2.88 -59.09
CA ALA A 26 43.53 -2.12 -57.90
C ALA A 26 44.97 -1.63 -58.05
N GLN A 27 45.19 -0.32 -58.00
CA GLN A 27 46.51 0.26 -57.80
C GLN A 27 46.82 0.17 -56.31
N SER A 28 47.89 -0.53 -55.92
CA SER A 28 48.49 -0.32 -54.60
C SER A 28 49.11 1.08 -54.61
N LEU A 29 48.53 1.98 -53.83
CA LEU A 29 49.11 3.29 -53.59
C LEU A 29 49.92 3.23 -52.31
N PRO A 30 51.09 3.89 -52.23
CA PRO A 30 51.91 3.95 -51.03
C PRO A 30 51.29 4.80 -49.91
N GLY A 31 50.11 5.40 -50.10
CA GLY A 31 49.30 5.96 -49.01
C GLY A 31 48.00 5.16 -48.92
N GLY A 32 47.49 4.91 -47.72
CA GLY A 32 46.37 3.99 -47.50
C GLY A 32 45.10 4.28 -48.32
N ILE A 33 44.13 3.38 -48.20
CA ILE A 33 42.90 3.40 -49.01
C ILE A 33 41.68 3.80 -48.17
N SER A 34 40.76 4.57 -48.76
CA SER A 34 39.46 4.91 -48.17
C SER A 34 38.32 4.05 -48.74
N GLY A 35 37.19 3.99 -48.05
CA GLY A 35 35.94 3.37 -48.52
C GLY A 35 35.92 1.84 -48.46
N VAL A 36 36.84 1.22 -47.71
CA VAL A 36 36.99 -0.25 -47.66
C VAL A 36 36.37 -0.93 -46.44
N GLN A 37 35.50 -0.21 -45.72
CA GLN A 37 34.78 -0.73 -44.53
C GLN A 37 34.12 -2.10 -44.77
N GLN A 38 33.50 -2.31 -45.94
CA GLN A 38 32.84 -3.58 -46.27
C GLN A 38 33.67 -4.49 -47.16
N SER A 39 34.44 -3.90 -48.09
CA SER A 39 35.20 -4.66 -49.07
C SER A 39 36.50 -5.25 -48.50
N GLY A 40 37.08 -4.65 -47.46
CA GLY A 40 38.38 -5.04 -46.91
C GLY A 40 39.56 -4.73 -47.84
N CYS A 41 40.77 -5.13 -47.43
CA CYS A 41 42.02 -4.86 -48.15
C CYS A 41 42.28 -5.87 -49.28
N ASN A 42 41.31 -6.07 -50.18
CA ASN A 42 41.35 -7.11 -51.23
C ASN A 42 42.52 -6.99 -52.21
N CYS A 43 43.18 -5.83 -52.26
CA CYS A 43 44.41 -5.61 -53.01
C CYS A 43 45.55 -6.55 -52.58
N HIS A 44 45.49 -7.08 -51.35
CA HIS A 44 46.47 -7.99 -50.76
C HIS A 44 45.97 -9.45 -50.68
N GLY A 45 44.77 -9.76 -51.20
CA GLY A 45 44.21 -11.12 -51.18
C GLY A 45 42.70 -11.13 -51.02
N ALA A 46 42.01 -12.13 -51.57
CA ALA A 46 40.54 -12.17 -51.60
C ALA A 46 39.89 -12.52 -50.24
N VAL A 47 40.66 -13.02 -49.27
CA VAL A 47 40.18 -13.48 -47.96
C VAL A 47 41.16 -13.01 -46.87
N PRO A 48 40.68 -12.57 -45.69
CA PRO A 48 41.56 -12.24 -44.58
C PRO A 48 42.32 -13.48 -44.08
N SER A 49 43.54 -13.28 -43.58
CA SER A 49 44.44 -14.32 -43.10
C SER A 49 44.47 -14.35 -41.58
N ASP A 50 44.23 -15.53 -40.99
CA ASP A 50 44.30 -15.74 -39.53
C ASP A 50 45.73 -15.59 -38.97
N SER A 51 46.74 -15.55 -39.85
CA SER A 51 48.13 -15.30 -39.45
C SER A 51 48.46 -13.83 -39.23
N VAL A 52 47.54 -12.91 -39.55
CA VAL A 52 47.62 -11.48 -39.21
C VAL A 52 46.53 -11.17 -38.19
N VAL A 53 46.92 -10.67 -37.02
CA VAL A 53 46.00 -10.34 -35.92
C VAL A 53 45.91 -8.82 -35.79
N ALA A 54 44.73 -8.26 -36.05
CA ALA A 54 44.43 -6.85 -35.87
C ALA A 54 44.01 -6.55 -34.42
N SER A 55 44.43 -5.41 -33.88
CA SER A 55 44.03 -4.97 -32.54
C SER A 55 43.77 -3.48 -32.46
N ILE A 56 42.72 -3.10 -31.72
CA ILE A 56 42.43 -1.74 -31.30
C ILE A 56 42.59 -1.70 -29.78
N GLN A 57 43.49 -0.87 -29.27
CA GLN A 57 43.70 -0.63 -27.84
C GLN A 57 43.34 0.80 -27.48
N GLY A 58 42.97 1.05 -26.22
CA GLY A 58 42.60 2.39 -25.73
C GLY A 58 41.10 2.72 -25.79
N LEU A 59 40.26 1.80 -26.27
CA LEU A 59 38.80 1.93 -26.15
C LEU A 59 38.37 1.63 -24.69
N PRO A 60 37.51 2.47 -24.07
CA PRO A 60 36.93 2.17 -22.77
C PRO A 60 35.84 1.09 -22.88
N ASP A 61 35.32 0.59 -21.75
CA ASP A 61 34.15 -0.32 -21.77
C ASP A 61 32.84 0.44 -22.10
N SER A 62 32.75 1.73 -21.71
CA SER A 62 31.71 2.70 -22.07
C SER A 62 32.30 4.12 -22.15
N TYR A 63 31.71 5.01 -22.94
CA TYR A 63 32.22 6.38 -23.13
C TYR A 63 31.39 7.45 -22.40
N ASN A 64 32.02 8.58 -22.07
CA ASN A 64 31.33 9.81 -21.69
C ASN A 64 31.12 10.71 -22.92
N TYR A 65 30.06 11.52 -22.92
CA TYR A 65 29.73 12.39 -24.04
C TYR A 65 30.88 13.35 -24.37
N SER A 66 31.25 13.41 -25.66
CA SER A 66 32.28 14.32 -26.17
C SER A 66 33.67 14.18 -25.54
N GLU A 67 33.95 13.08 -24.83
CA GLU A 67 35.27 12.78 -24.31
C GLU A 67 36.18 12.19 -25.41
N SER A 68 37.46 12.54 -25.38
CA SER A 68 38.46 12.06 -26.34
C SER A 68 39.31 10.93 -25.75
N TYR A 69 39.43 9.84 -26.50
CA TYR A 69 40.20 8.65 -26.14
C TYR A 69 41.35 8.46 -27.13
N GLU A 70 42.56 8.22 -26.62
CA GLU A 70 43.70 7.85 -27.45
C GLU A 70 43.63 6.36 -27.80
N LEU A 71 43.57 6.07 -29.09
CA LEU A 71 43.48 4.74 -29.66
C LEU A 71 44.83 4.34 -30.26
N THR A 72 45.27 3.12 -29.99
CA THR A 72 46.40 2.51 -30.70
C THR A 72 45.86 1.38 -31.57
N VAL A 73 46.03 1.51 -32.88
CA VAL A 73 45.69 0.48 -33.86
C VAL A 73 46.96 -0.22 -34.32
N SER A 74 46.97 -1.54 -34.31
CA SER A 74 48.17 -2.31 -34.66
C SER A 74 47.83 -3.66 -35.26
N PHE A 75 48.84 -4.30 -35.84
CA PHE A 75 48.76 -5.69 -36.25
C PHE A 75 50.00 -6.48 -35.84
N GLN A 76 49.84 -7.80 -35.74
CA GLN A 76 50.94 -8.73 -35.53
C GLN A 76 50.84 -9.91 -36.50
N GLY A 77 51.98 -10.49 -36.88
CA GLY A 77 52.06 -11.61 -37.81
C GLY A 77 52.07 -11.20 -39.29
N GLY A 78 51.98 -12.19 -40.18
CA GLY A 78 52.12 -12.02 -41.64
C GLY A 78 53.31 -12.77 -42.25
N PRO A 79 53.69 -12.45 -43.50
CA PRO A 79 54.61 -13.26 -44.32
C PRO A 79 56.11 -13.17 -43.97
N SER A 80 56.53 -12.40 -42.95
CA SER A 80 57.95 -12.14 -42.61
C SER A 80 58.82 -13.41 -42.54
N GLN A 81 60.04 -13.29 -43.09
CA GLN A 81 61.13 -14.26 -42.96
C GLN A 81 62.34 -13.64 -42.23
N GLU A 82 63.32 -14.47 -41.85
CA GLU A 82 64.52 -14.02 -41.14
C GLU A 82 65.32 -12.99 -41.98
N GLY A 83 65.34 -11.73 -41.53
CA GLY A 83 65.99 -10.61 -42.23
C GLY A 83 65.04 -9.60 -42.91
N ASN A 84 63.71 -9.85 -42.94
CA ASN A 84 62.71 -8.92 -43.50
C ASN A 84 61.56 -8.70 -42.50
N SER A 85 61.45 -7.50 -41.94
CA SER A 85 60.39 -7.14 -40.98
C SER A 85 59.05 -6.91 -41.69
N ASN A 86 57.95 -7.34 -41.06
CA ASN A 86 56.61 -7.00 -41.55
C ASN A 86 56.43 -5.49 -41.54
N GLN A 87 56.02 -4.96 -42.68
CA GLN A 87 55.57 -3.60 -42.88
C GLN A 87 54.08 -3.65 -43.17
N GLY A 88 53.38 -2.52 -43.16
CA GLY A 88 51.95 -2.62 -43.34
C GLY A 88 51.20 -1.31 -43.29
N GLY A 89 49.90 -1.47 -43.27
CA GLY A 89 48.97 -0.36 -43.26
C GLY A 89 47.73 -0.70 -42.47
N PHE A 90 46.97 0.34 -42.15
CA PHE A 90 45.65 0.19 -41.57
C PHE A 90 44.62 1.08 -42.26
N HIS A 91 43.36 0.72 -42.02
CA HIS A 91 42.17 1.49 -42.28
C HIS A 91 41.21 1.31 -41.11
N LEU A 92 40.93 2.39 -40.37
CA LEU A 92 40.00 2.42 -39.25
C LEU A 92 38.76 3.22 -39.64
N TRP A 93 37.58 2.67 -39.35
CA TRP A 93 36.31 3.34 -39.49
C TRP A 93 35.50 3.27 -38.19
N ALA A 94 34.84 4.36 -37.81
CA ALA A 94 33.92 4.44 -36.68
C ALA A 94 32.50 4.83 -37.15
N SER A 95 31.45 4.25 -36.58
CA SER A 95 30.06 4.54 -36.98
C SER A 95 29.55 5.91 -36.53
N ASP A 96 30.10 6.45 -35.45
CA ASP A 96 29.76 7.77 -34.88
C ASP A 96 30.95 8.30 -34.04
N GLY A 97 30.95 9.59 -33.72
CA GLY A 97 32.11 10.31 -33.16
C GLY A 97 33.20 10.60 -34.20
N SER A 98 34.20 11.40 -33.84
CA SER A 98 35.20 11.93 -34.79
C SER A 98 36.63 11.47 -34.48
N LEU A 99 37.36 11.03 -35.51
CA LEU A 99 38.78 10.66 -35.47
C LEU A 99 39.69 11.86 -35.75
N SER A 100 40.85 11.84 -35.10
CA SER A 100 41.96 12.76 -35.33
C SER A 100 43.28 11.98 -35.36
N VAL A 101 44.24 12.47 -36.15
CA VAL A 101 45.55 11.83 -36.32
C VAL A 101 46.59 12.51 -35.43
N ASN A 102 47.45 11.71 -34.80
CA ASN A 102 48.35 12.22 -33.77
C ASN A 102 49.74 12.56 -34.32
N ASP A 103 50.11 12.02 -35.48
CA ASP A 103 51.38 12.27 -36.15
C ASP A 103 51.27 12.15 -37.69
N ALA A 104 52.41 12.31 -38.38
CA ALA A 104 52.48 12.30 -39.84
C ALA A 104 52.33 10.90 -40.48
N THR A 105 52.24 9.83 -39.69
CA THR A 105 52.21 8.44 -40.16
C THR A 105 50.79 7.94 -40.44
N ALA A 106 49.78 8.72 -40.01
CA ALA A 106 48.37 8.51 -40.29
C ALA A 106 47.72 9.74 -40.93
N GLN A 107 46.63 9.52 -41.65
CA GLN A 107 45.81 10.55 -42.30
C GLN A 107 44.32 10.26 -42.11
N LEU A 108 43.52 11.33 -42.16
CA LEU A 108 42.06 11.24 -42.17
C LEU A 108 41.55 11.27 -43.62
N TYR A 109 40.62 10.38 -43.94
CA TYR A 109 39.86 10.44 -45.18
C TYR A 109 38.55 11.22 -45.00
N ASN A 110 37.95 11.13 -43.81
CA ASN A 110 36.83 11.95 -43.36
C ASN A 110 36.79 11.94 -41.82
N GLU A 111 35.78 12.58 -41.22
CA GLU A 111 35.64 12.71 -39.76
C GLU A 111 35.63 11.36 -39.02
N ASN A 112 35.25 10.26 -39.68
CA ASN A 112 35.06 8.97 -39.03
C ASN A 112 35.95 7.87 -39.61
N GLU A 113 36.91 8.24 -40.46
CA GLU A 113 37.69 7.29 -41.25
C GLU A 113 39.15 7.74 -41.35
N ALA A 114 40.06 6.87 -40.92
CA ALA A 114 41.49 7.12 -40.88
C ALA A 114 42.27 5.95 -41.50
N GLY A 115 43.46 6.23 -42.01
CA GLY A 115 44.40 5.21 -42.45
C GLY A 115 45.83 5.72 -42.41
N HIS A 116 46.77 4.88 -42.84
CA HIS A 116 48.19 5.20 -42.84
C HIS A 116 48.58 6.11 -44.03
N THR A 117 49.67 6.86 -43.88
CA THR A 117 50.35 7.62 -44.95
C THR A 117 51.57 6.85 -45.46
N GLU A 118 52.24 7.37 -46.49
CA GLU A 118 53.51 6.82 -46.98
C GLU A 118 54.61 6.80 -45.91
N ALA A 119 54.61 7.77 -45.00
CA ALA A 119 55.53 7.82 -43.86
C ALA A 119 55.21 6.80 -42.76
N GLY A 120 54.01 6.20 -42.81
CA GLY A 120 53.57 5.16 -41.87
C GLY A 120 53.67 3.74 -42.40
N ASN A 121 54.13 3.53 -43.64
CA ASN A 121 54.18 2.20 -44.28
C ASN A 121 55.15 1.23 -43.60
N ASP A 122 56.20 1.73 -42.95
CA ASP A 122 57.22 0.93 -42.28
C ASP A 122 56.87 0.59 -40.82
N GLN A 123 55.62 0.83 -40.42
CA GLN A 123 55.13 0.60 -39.07
C GLN A 123 54.15 -0.57 -38.99
N THR A 124 53.97 -1.08 -37.77
CA THR A 124 52.96 -2.09 -37.45
C THR A 124 51.95 -1.60 -36.41
N SER A 125 52.05 -0.33 -36.00
CA SER A 125 51.24 0.30 -34.96
C SER A 125 51.17 1.80 -35.18
N TRP A 126 49.97 2.36 -35.04
CA TRP A 126 49.69 3.80 -35.20
C TRP A 126 48.80 4.30 -34.08
N THR A 127 48.93 5.57 -33.72
CA THR A 127 48.13 6.21 -32.67
C THR A 127 47.20 7.26 -33.26
N LEU A 128 45.94 7.22 -32.85
CA LEU A 128 44.85 8.10 -33.28
C LEU A 128 44.10 8.58 -32.04
N THR A 129 43.36 9.68 -32.13
CA THR A 129 42.44 10.10 -31.07
C THR A 129 41.02 10.08 -31.59
N TRP A 130 40.13 9.33 -30.92
CA TRP A 130 38.70 9.32 -31.19
C TRP A 130 37.95 10.14 -30.15
N THR A 131 37.08 11.03 -30.60
CA THR A 131 36.20 11.82 -29.74
C THR A 131 34.77 11.29 -29.85
N ALA A 132 34.19 10.93 -28.71
CA ALA A 132 32.88 10.29 -28.64
C ALA A 132 31.74 11.23 -29.05
N PRO A 133 30.63 10.70 -29.61
CA PRO A 133 29.50 11.53 -30.03
C PRO A 133 28.78 12.18 -28.82
N PRO A 134 28.05 13.28 -29.03
CA PRO A 134 27.26 13.94 -28.00
C PRO A 134 25.88 13.28 -27.78
N THR A 135 25.64 12.08 -28.31
CA THR A 135 24.31 11.43 -28.32
C THR A 135 24.40 9.97 -27.90
N ASP A 136 23.33 9.45 -27.27
CA ASP A 136 23.20 8.06 -26.83
C ASP A 136 23.08 7.06 -27.98
N LYS A 137 24.22 6.66 -28.54
CA LYS A 137 24.28 5.61 -29.55
C LYS A 137 25.42 4.65 -29.27
N ASN A 138 25.21 3.39 -29.64
CA ASN A 138 26.30 2.44 -29.70
C ASN A 138 27.21 2.81 -30.89
N VAL A 139 28.51 2.75 -30.67
CA VAL A 139 29.52 3.09 -31.68
C VAL A 139 30.24 1.81 -32.09
N GLU A 140 30.24 1.51 -33.39
CA GLU A 140 30.98 0.40 -33.97
C GLU A 140 32.28 0.89 -34.59
N PHE A 141 33.37 0.19 -34.30
CA PHE A 141 34.68 0.37 -34.90
C PHE A 141 34.99 -0.82 -35.79
N VAL A 142 35.49 -0.58 -37.00
CA VAL A 142 35.98 -1.60 -37.92
C VAL A 142 37.39 -1.23 -38.32
N LEU A 143 38.36 -2.05 -37.93
CA LEU A 143 39.77 -1.91 -38.29
C LEU A 143 40.15 -3.00 -39.29
N HIS A 144 40.70 -2.58 -40.42
CA HIS A 144 41.41 -3.42 -41.37
C HIS A 144 42.91 -3.14 -41.26
N VAL A 145 43.72 -4.18 -41.34
CA VAL A 145 45.18 -4.08 -41.35
C VAL A 145 45.76 -5.00 -42.42
N ASN A 146 46.86 -4.59 -43.04
CA ASN A 146 47.63 -5.41 -43.95
C ASN A 146 49.08 -5.53 -43.47
N SER A 147 49.65 -6.71 -43.67
CA SER A 147 51.04 -7.07 -43.40
C SER A 147 51.69 -7.46 -44.73
N VAL A 148 52.70 -6.71 -45.11
CA VAL A 148 53.44 -6.81 -46.37
C VAL A 148 54.92 -7.07 -46.08
N ASN A 149 55.56 -7.88 -46.90
CA ASN A 149 57.00 -8.12 -46.89
C ASN A 149 57.64 -7.29 -48.01
N GLY A 150 58.16 -6.11 -47.69
CA GLY A 150 58.64 -5.12 -48.68
C GLY A 150 59.35 -5.73 -49.90
N ASN A 151 58.87 -5.35 -51.10
CA ASN A 151 59.34 -5.71 -52.46
C ASN A 151 60.55 -6.66 -52.56
N GLU A 152 60.30 -7.97 -52.58
CA GLU A 152 61.36 -8.98 -52.78
C GLU A 152 61.79 -9.12 -54.26
N ASP A 153 61.03 -8.59 -55.24
CA ASP A 153 61.27 -8.85 -56.67
C ASP A 153 61.62 -7.62 -57.53
N GLY A 154 61.60 -6.40 -56.97
CA GLY A 154 62.01 -5.17 -57.66
C GLY A 154 61.20 -4.83 -58.93
N ALA A 155 60.03 -5.45 -59.12
CA ALA A 155 59.29 -5.43 -60.39
C ALA A 155 57.94 -4.69 -60.30
N GLY A 156 57.84 -3.58 -59.56
CA GLY A 156 56.80 -2.55 -59.73
C GLY A 156 55.32 -3.00 -59.78
N GLY A 157 54.98 -4.19 -59.31
CA GLY A 157 53.63 -4.74 -59.25
C GLY A 157 53.52 -5.66 -58.03
N GLY A 158 52.49 -5.46 -57.20
CA GLY A 158 52.33 -6.11 -55.90
C GLY A 158 52.56 -7.63 -55.94
N SER A 159 53.47 -8.11 -55.11
CA SER A 159 53.87 -9.51 -55.04
C SER A 159 52.79 -10.39 -54.42
N SER A 160 52.65 -11.61 -54.93
CA SER A 160 51.86 -12.69 -54.31
C SER A 160 52.49 -13.09 -52.97
N GLY A 161 51.91 -12.62 -51.86
CA GLY A 161 52.40 -12.95 -50.51
C GLY A 161 51.86 -12.06 -49.38
N ASP A 162 51.36 -10.87 -49.72
CA ASP A 162 50.76 -9.96 -48.74
C ASP A 162 49.54 -10.59 -48.06
N MET A 163 49.31 -10.22 -46.80
CA MET A 163 48.21 -10.75 -46.00
C MET A 163 47.48 -9.61 -45.31
N TRP A 164 46.17 -9.71 -45.15
CA TRP A 164 45.39 -8.71 -44.41
C TRP A 164 44.40 -9.38 -43.47
N SER A 165 43.93 -8.63 -42.48
CA SER A 165 42.94 -9.10 -41.50
C SER A 165 42.05 -7.95 -41.03
N LYS A 166 41.03 -8.27 -40.23
CA LYS A 166 40.08 -7.29 -39.68
C LYS A 166 39.66 -7.61 -38.25
N VAL A 167 39.30 -6.56 -37.51
CA VAL A 167 38.64 -6.65 -36.20
C VAL A 167 37.50 -5.63 -36.14
N ALA A 168 36.40 -6.00 -35.50
CA ALA A 168 35.28 -5.11 -35.24
C ALA A 168 34.95 -5.09 -33.74
N VAL A 169 34.73 -3.91 -33.18
CA VAL A 169 34.45 -3.67 -31.75
C VAL A 169 33.21 -2.79 -31.63
N SER A 170 32.33 -3.08 -30.68
CA SER A 170 31.13 -2.27 -30.40
C SER A 170 31.18 -1.71 -28.98
N LEU A 171 30.92 -0.41 -28.86
CA LEU A 171 31.00 0.38 -27.63
C LEU A 171 29.61 0.91 -27.25
N SER A 172 29.20 0.76 -25.99
CA SER A 172 27.87 1.21 -25.52
C SER A 172 27.88 2.66 -25.04
N GLY A 173 26.81 3.41 -25.30
CA GLY A 173 26.62 4.78 -24.79
C GLY A 173 26.38 4.85 -23.27
N PRO A 174 26.58 6.03 -22.65
CA PRO A 174 26.35 6.22 -21.22
C PRO A 174 24.86 6.09 -20.83
N ILE A 175 24.59 5.56 -19.64
CA ILE A 175 23.24 5.44 -19.09
C ILE A 175 22.92 6.72 -18.30
N GLU A 176 21.92 7.49 -18.72
CA GLU A 176 21.40 8.60 -17.91
C GLU A 176 20.83 8.04 -16.59
N VAL A 177 21.50 8.33 -15.47
CA VAL A 177 20.96 8.05 -14.12
C VAL A 177 20.05 9.22 -13.75
N LEU A 178 18.75 9.08 -14.02
CA LEU A 178 17.76 10.04 -13.51
C LEU A 178 17.76 9.98 -11.98
N GLU A 179 17.93 11.13 -11.33
CA GLU A 179 17.86 11.23 -9.87
C GLU A 179 16.45 10.82 -9.41
N ALA A 180 16.36 9.80 -8.55
CA ALA A 180 15.09 9.30 -8.06
C ALA A 180 14.37 10.38 -7.24
N ALA A 181 13.08 10.60 -7.53
CA ALA A 181 12.29 11.58 -6.80
C ALA A 181 12.19 11.18 -5.32
N ASP A 182 12.50 12.10 -4.41
CA ASP A 182 12.41 11.87 -2.97
C ASP A 182 11.00 11.37 -2.60
N PRO A 183 10.87 10.15 -2.05
CA PRO A 183 9.59 9.60 -1.61
C PRO A 183 8.80 10.50 -0.66
N PHE A 184 9.46 11.34 0.14
CA PHE A 184 8.78 12.32 1.00
C PHE A 184 8.25 13.51 0.23
N VAL A 185 8.95 13.97 -0.80
CA VAL A 185 8.41 14.94 -1.74
C VAL A 185 7.19 14.34 -2.43
N VAL A 186 7.26 13.08 -2.88
CA VAL A 186 6.10 12.38 -3.46
C VAL A 186 4.94 12.30 -2.47
N LEU A 187 5.17 11.87 -1.23
CA LEU A 187 4.13 11.80 -0.19
C LEU A 187 3.54 13.18 0.11
N GLY A 188 4.38 14.20 0.31
CA GLY A 188 3.96 15.57 0.59
C GLY A 188 3.14 16.16 -0.56
N VAL A 189 3.60 15.98 -1.81
CA VAL A 189 2.86 16.38 -3.02
C VAL A 189 1.52 15.66 -3.09
N LEU A 190 1.48 14.34 -2.86
CA LEU A 190 0.22 13.59 -2.88
C LEU A 190 -0.73 14.04 -1.78
N ILE A 191 -0.24 14.37 -0.58
CA ILE A 191 -1.05 14.96 0.50
C ILE A 191 -1.63 16.31 0.06
N ILE A 192 -0.81 17.20 -0.50
CA ILE A 192 -1.23 18.53 -0.97
C ILE A 192 -2.23 18.41 -2.11
N VAL A 193 -1.97 17.55 -3.10
CA VAL A 193 -2.90 17.27 -4.20
C VAL A 193 -4.20 16.69 -3.67
N SER A 194 -4.17 15.72 -2.76
CA SER A 194 -5.37 15.15 -2.15
C SER A 194 -6.18 16.21 -1.40
N ALA A 195 -5.52 17.07 -0.64
CA ALA A 195 -6.15 18.17 0.08
C ALA A 195 -6.75 19.20 -0.88
N THR A 196 -6.05 19.52 -1.96
CA THR A 196 -6.51 20.45 -3.02
C THR A 196 -7.72 19.88 -3.74
N LEU A 197 -7.68 18.60 -4.13
CA LEU A 197 -8.80 17.92 -4.76
C LEU A 197 -10.01 17.85 -3.83
N LEU A 198 -9.79 17.58 -2.54
CA LEU A 198 -10.86 17.63 -1.53
C LEU A 198 -11.45 19.03 -1.42
N ALA A 199 -10.62 20.08 -1.37
CA ALA A 199 -11.08 21.47 -1.31
C ALA A 199 -11.87 21.87 -2.56
N ILE A 200 -11.38 21.53 -3.76
CA ILE A 200 -12.09 21.74 -5.03
C ILE A 200 -13.42 21.01 -5.02
N THR A 201 -13.45 19.76 -4.54
CA THR A 201 -14.68 18.96 -4.46
C THR A 201 -15.70 19.62 -3.53
N LEU A 202 -15.28 20.06 -2.35
CA LEU A 202 -16.14 20.76 -1.40
C LEU A 202 -16.66 22.09 -1.96
N ALA A 203 -15.78 22.89 -2.58
CA ALA A 203 -16.14 24.15 -3.21
C ALA A 203 -17.12 23.94 -4.38
N TYR A 204 -16.91 22.89 -5.18
CA TYR A 204 -17.82 22.53 -6.26
C TYR A 204 -19.19 22.07 -5.76
N VAL A 205 -19.22 21.26 -4.69
CA VAL A 205 -20.48 20.85 -4.05
C VAL A 205 -21.23 22.07 -3.52
N PHE A 206 -20.53 23.03 -2.91
CA PHE A 206 -21.11 24.28 -2.44
C PHE A 206 -21.66 25.13 -3.60
N TYR A 207 -20.83 25.43 -4.61
CA TYR A 207 -21.22 26.16 -5.82
C TYR A 207 -22.46 25.56 -6.50
N ARG A 208 -22.54 24.22 -6.58
CA ARG A 208 -23.68 23.58 -7.24
C ARG A 208 -24.95 23.61 -6.39
N LYS A 209 -24.82 23.65 -5.06
CA LYS A 209 -25.97 23.66 -4.15
C LYS A 209 -26.65 25.04 -4.13
N ASP A 210 -25.86 26.11 -4.22
CA ASP A 210 -26.34 27.48 -4.30
C ASP A 210 -25.37 28.36 -5.11
N PRO A 211 -25.48 28.37 -6.45
CA PRO A 211 -24.54 29.09 -7.31
C PRO A 211 -24.67 30.61 -7.19
N ASP A 212 -25.87 31.09 -6.87
CA ASP A 212 -26.14 32.52 -6.65
C ASP A 212 -25.56 33.02 -5.32
N ALA A 213 -25.28 32.10 -4.39
CA ALA A 213 -24.60 32.36 -3.11
C ALA A 213 -23.07 32.10 -3.14
N PHE A 214 -22.46 31.95 -4.33
CA PHE A 214 -21.00 31.79 -4.43
C PHE A 214 -20.27 33.14 -4.38
N ASP A 215 -20.45 33.85 -3.27
CA ASP A 215 -19.70 35.04 -2.88
C ASP A 215 -19.06 34.84 -1.49
N TRP A 216 -18.17 35.75 -1.12
CA TRP A 216 -17.52 35.67 0.19
C TRP A 216 -18.51 35.89 1.35
N ASP A 217 -19.58 36.66 1.11
CA ASP A 217 -20.58 37.02 2.10
C ASP A 217 -21.45 35.84 2.54
N ASN A 218 -21.61 34.83 1.68
CA ASN A 218 -22.31 33.58 1.98
C ASN A 218 -21.36 32.42 2.31
N PHE A 219 -20.17 32.38 1.68
CA PHE A 219 -19.16 31.35 1.97
C PHE A 219 -18.57 31.48 3.37
N ALA A 220 -18.27 32.69 3.83
CA ALA A 220 -17.67 32.89 5.16
C ALA A 220 -18.61 32.46 6.30
N PRO A 221 -19.92 32.81 6.31
CA PRO A 221 -20.87 32.26 7.28
C PRO A 221 -21.04 30.74 7.19
N TRP A 222 -21.08 30.16 5.98
CA TRP A 222 -21.14 28.71 5.80
C TRP A 222 -19.92 28.01 6.41
N LEU A 223 -18.71 28.52 6.14
CA LEU A 223 -17.49 27.97 6.70
C LEU A 223 -17.46 28.13 8.23
N ALA A 224 -17.84 29.30 8.74
CA ALA A 224 -17.93 29.56 10.17
C ALA A 224 -18.90 28.61 10.86
N ASP A 225 -20.03 28.29 10.23
CA ASP A 225 -21.01 27.32 10.73
C ASP A 225 -20.43 25.91 10.85
N TRP A 226 -19.55 25.46 9.96
CA TRP A 226 -18.81 24.19 10.14
C TRP A 226 -17.70 24.28 11.18
N LEU A 227 -16.94 25.37 11.21
CA LEU A 227 -15.82 25.56 12.14
C LEU A 227 -16.26 25.68 13.59
N THR A 228 -17.44 26.26 13.82
CA THR A 228 -17.97 26.57 15.16
C THR A 228 -19.18 25.71 15.56
N SER A 229 -19.56 24.73 14.73
CA SER A 229 -20.69 23.84 15.00
C SER A 229 -20.51 23.07 16.31
N THR A 230 -21.61 22.87 17.02
CA THR A 230 -21.71 21.86 18.08
C THR A 230 -22.63 20.70 17.73
N ASP A 231 -23.30 20.73 16.57
CA ASP A 231 -24.19 19.65 16.12
C ASP A 231 -23.41 18.36 15.90
N HIS A 232 -23.76 17.29 16.64
CA HIS A 232 -23.17 15.96 16.52
C HIS A 232 -23.14 15.44 15.08
N LYS A 233 -24.11 15.78 14.23
CA LYS A 233 -24.14 15.35 12.82
C LYS A 233 -23.05 16.01 12.00
N LYS A 234 -22.83 17.32 12.19
CA LYS A 234 -21.75 18.05 11.51
C LYS A 234 -20.38 17.60 12.00
N ILE A 235 -20.21 17.47 13.32
CA ILE A 235 -18.96 16.96 13.90
C ILE A 235 -18.69 15.52 13.46
N GLY A 236 -19.71 14.67 13.40
CA GLY A 236 -19.61 13.32 12.86
C GLY A 236 -19.19 13.29 11.39
N THR A 237 -19.71 14.19 10.56
CA THR A 237 -19.26 14.36 9.18
C THR A 237 -17.81 14.80 9.09
N LEU A 238 -17.38 15.74 9.94
CA LEU A 238 -15.97 16.18 9.98
C LEU A 238 -15.02 15.03 10.34
N TYR A 239 -15.35 14.25 11.37
CA TYR A 239 -14.63 13.03 11.73
C TYR A 239 -14.56 12.04 10.58
N PHE A 240 -15.68 11.81 9.91
CA PHE A 240 -15.78 10.85 8.80
C PHE A 240 -14.93 11.28 7.60
N VAL A 241 -15.01 12.56 7.20
CA VAL A 241 -14.21 13.11 6.10
C VAL A 241 -12.72 13.09 6.44
N ALA A 242 -12.33 13.48 7.66
CA ALA A 242 -10.94 13.40 8.11
C ALA A 242 -10.43 11.95 8.09
N GLY A 243 -11.21 11.02 8.61
CA GLY A 243 -10.86 9.59 8.61
C GLY A 243 -10.73 9.02 7.19
N LEU A 244 -11.63 9.37 6.28
CA LEU A 244 -11.55 8.94 4.88
C LEU A 244 -10.34 9.55 4.15
N PHE A 245 -10.01 10.80 4.44
CA PHE A 245 -8.81 11.45 3.91
C PHE A 245 -7.54 10.72 4.36
N PHE A 246 -7.39 10.45 5.66
CA PHE A 246 -6.23 9.73 6.17
C PHE A 246 -6.22 8.24 5.82
N LEU A 247 -7.38 7.63 5.52
CA LEU A 247 -7.43 6.30 4.92
C LEU A 247 -6.74 6.29 3.55
N GLY A 248 -6.97 7.34 2.73
CA GLY A 248 -6.27 7.53 1.46
C GLY A 248 -4.76 7.75 1.65
N VAL A 249 -4.37 8.65 2.56
CA VAL A 249 -2.95 8.93 2.87
C VAL A 249 -2.23 7.68 3.38
N GLY A 250 -2.85 6.92 4.29
CA GLY A 250 -2.33 5.64 4.77
C GLY A 250 -2.22 4.59 3.66
N GLY A 251 -3.19 4.54 2.74
CA GLY A 251 -3.15 3.69 1.55
C GLY A 251 -2.00 4.03 0.60
N ILE A 252 -1.72 5.31 0.37
CA ILE A 252 -0.58 5.78 -0.43
C ILE A 252 0.74 5.31 0.18
N MET A 253 0.92 5.48 1.50
CA MET A 253 2.11 4.98 2.20
C MET A 253 2.26 3.46 2.07
N ALA A 254 1.15 2.71 2.12
CA ALA A 254 1.18 1.27 1.88
C ALA A 254 1.66 0.93 0.46
N MET A 255 1.22 1.67 -0.56
CA MET A 255 1.66 1.44 -1.94
C MET A 255 3.15 1.72 -2.12
N ILE A 256 3.67 2.79 -1.51
CA ILE A 256 5.10 3.12 -1.50
C ILE A 256 5.92 1.96 -0.88
N ILE A 257 5.48 1.43 0.26
CA ILE A 257 6.07 0.23 0.89
C ILE A 257 6.02 -0.99 -0.06
N ARG A 258 4.90 -1.19 -0.76
CA ARG A 258 4.72 -2.32 -1.68
C ARG A 258 5.55 -2.21 -2.96
N ILE A 259 5.82 -1.00 -3.46
CA ILE A 259 6.76 -0.79 -4.57
C ILE A 259 8.15 -1.27 -4.13
N GLN A 260 8.64 -0.81 -2.97
CA GLN A 260 9.93 -1.25 -2.43
C GLN A 260 10.00 -2.77 -2.34
N LEU A 261 8.95 -3.43 -1.86
CA LEU A 261 8.92 -4.89 -1.68
C LEU A 261 8.46 -5.67 -2.91
N ALA A 262 8.36 -5.07 -4.09
CA ALA A 262 7.85 -5.76 -5.28
C ALA A 262 8.83 -6.83 -5.81
N VAL A 263 10.13 -6.54 -5.72
CA VAL A 263 11.23 -7.40 -6.17
C VAL A 263 12.34 -7.46 -5.10
N PRO A 264 13.09 -8.57 -5.02
CA PRO A 264 14.20 -8.66 -4.08
C PRO A 264 15.31 -7.67 -4.47
N GLY A 265 15.98 -7.08 -3.48
CA GLY A 265 17.09 -6.16 -3.72
C GLY A 265 16.71 -4.79 -4.32
N ASN A 266 15.42 -4.44 -4.32
CA ASN A 266 14.96 -3.15 -4.83
C ASN A 266 15.55 -1.97 -4.05
N ASP A 267 15.77 -0.85 -4.71
CA ASP A 267 16.40 0.36 -4.18
C ASP A 267 15.49 1.61 -4.24
N PHE A 268 14.18 1.42 -4.45
CA PHE A 268 13.20 2.49 -4.54
C PHE A 268 13.10 3.38 -3.28
N LEU A 269 13.20 2.78 -2.08
CA LEU A 269 13.35 3.48 -0.81
C LEU A 269 14.74 3.20 -0.26
N THR A 270 15.27 4.09 0.58
CA THR A 270 16.35 3.72 1.52
C THR A 270 15.79 2.92 2.70
N GLN A 271 16.67 2.28 3.47
CA GLN A 271 16.26 1.57 4.70
C GLN A 271 15.61 2.52 5.72
N GLU A 272 16.16 3.73 5.84
CA GLU A 272 15.64 4.79 6.71
C GLU A 272 14.22 5.20 6.30
N GLN A 273 14.03 5.50 5.01
CA GLN A 273 12.72 5.87 4.46
C GLN A 273 11.71 4.75 4.67
N TYR A 274 12.07 3.50 4.40
CA TYR A 274 11.18 2.37 4.62
C TYR A 274 10.71 2.27 6.07
N ASN A 275 11.62 2.49 7.04
CA ASN A 275 11.27 2.53 8.46
C ASN A 275 10.27 3.63 8.79
N GLN A 276 10.46 4.81 8.20
CA GLN A 276 9.56 5.95 8.38
C GLN A 276 8.17 5.69 7.78
N PHE A 277 8.11 5.15 6.55
CA PHE A 277 6.84 4.86 5.88
C PHE A 277 6.01 3.80 6.60
N PHE A 278 6.59 2.68 7.05
CA PHE A 278 5.79 1.67 7.76
C PHE A 278 5.35 2.16 9.15
N THR A 279 6.15 3.00 9.80
CA THR A 279 5.81 3.63 11.09
C THR A 279 4.59 4.53 10.91
N LEU A 280 4.66 5.47 9.98
CA LEU A 280 3.60 6.44 9.71
C LEU A 280 2.36 5.78 9.10
N HIS A 281 2.50 4.75 8.26
CA HIS A 281 1.38 3.95 7.77
C HIS A 281 0.57 3.37 8.93
N GLY A 282 1.22 2.65 9.85
CA GLY A 282 0.55 2.04 11.00
C GLY A 282 -0.14 3.08 11.89
N THR A 283 0.57 4.16 12.24
CA THR A 283 0.00 5.25 13.07
C THR A 283 -1.19 5.91 12.38
N THR A 284 -1.08 6.22 11.09
CA THR A 284 -2.13 6.91 10.33
C THR A 284 -3.38 6.05 10.20
N MET A 285 -3.23 4.77 9.84
CA MET A 285 -4.37 3.87 9.63
C MET A 285 -5.19 3.65 10.90
N ILE A 286 -4.56 3.51 12.06
CA ILE A 286 -5.27 3.27 13.32
C ILE A 286 -5.81 4.58 13.89
N PHE A 287 -4.94 5.56 14.12
CA PHE A 287 -5.28 6.73 14.93
C PHE A 287 -5.87 7.90 14.15
N LEU A 288 -5.55 8.03 12.86
CA LEU A 288 -6.02 9.13 12.02
C LEU A 288 -7.08 8.71 10.99
N ALA A 289 -7.22 7.41 10.70
CA ALA A 289 -8.23 6.89 9.79
C ALA A 289 -9.33 6.12 10.54
N ALA A 290 -9.02 4.96 11.13
CA ALA A 290 -10.04 4.08 11.71
C ALA A 290 -10.77 4.71 12.91
N MET A 291 -10.03 5.23 13.89
CA MET A 291 -10.62 5.86 15.08
C MET A 291 -11.52 7.08 14.73
N PRO A 292 -11.09 8.01 13.86
CA PRO A 292 -11.97 9.09 13.41
C PRO A 292 -13.22 8.59 12.67
N MET A 293 -13.12 7.57 11.82
CA MET A 293 -14.31 7.01 11.15
C MET A 293 -15.31 6.41 12.15
N ILE A 294 -14.85 5.70 13.18
CA ILE A 294 -15.70 5.19 14.28
C ILE A 294 -16.39 6.35 14.99
N ASN A 295 -15.64 7.38 15.35
CA ASN A 295 -16.20 8.57 15.98
C ASN A 295 -17.19 9.28 15.06
N GLY A 296 -16.98 9.24 13.74
CA GLY A 296 -17.92 9.73 12.74
C GLY A 296 -19.25 8.99 12.77
N PHE A 297 -19.22 7.65 12.73
CA PHE A 297 -20.43 6.82 12.87
C PHE A 297 -21.10 7.00 14.23
N ALA A 298 -20.33 7.02 15.31
CA ALA A 298 -20.86 7.16 16.67
C ALA A 298 -21.54 8.53 16.86
N ASN A 299 -20.91 9.61 16.38
CA ASN A 299 -21.48 10.95 16.43
C ASN A 299 -22.79 11.02 15.67
N TRP A 300 -22.85 10.43 14.48
CA TRP A 300 -24.06 10.41 13.67
C TRP A 300 -25.17 9.57 14.31
N MET A 301 -24.88 8.33 14.70
CA MET A 301 -25.90 7.34 14.99
C MET A 301 -26.27 7.24 16.47
N ILE A 302 -25.36 7.51 17.42
CA ILE A 302 -25.68 7.27 18.85
C ILE A 302 -26.81 8.16 19.34
N PRO A 303 -26.81 9.50 19.14
CA PRO A 303 -27.96 10.31 19.54
C PRO A 303 -29.23 9.87 18.83
N LEU A 304 -29.15 9.54 17.53
CA LEU A 304 -30.29 9.10 16.74
C LEU A 304 -30.91 7.79 17.27
N GLN A 305 -30.09 6.80 17.58
CA GLN A 305 -30.50 5.49 18.10
C GLN A 305 -31.06 5.56 19.51
N LEU A 306 -30.53 6.46 20.34
CA LEU A 306 -30.98 6.61 21.73
C LEU A 306 -32.20 7.51 21.87
N GLY A 307 -32.67 8.16 20.80
CA GLY A 307 -33.76 9.13 20.87
C GLY A 307 -33.34 10.47 21.48
N ALA A 308 -32.05 10.80 21.44
CA ALA A 308 -31.49 12.03 22.01
C ALA A 308 -31.40 13.13 20.95
N LYS A 309 -31.55 14.39 21.38
CA LYS A 309 -31.46 15.56 20.49
C LYS A 309 -30.03 15.87 20.04
N ASP A 310 -29.06 15.59 20.91
CA ASP A 310 -27.62 15.83 20.72
C ASP A 310 -26.85 15.00 21.76
N LEU A 311 -25.52 15.13 21.80
CA LEU A 311 -24.66 14.61 22.87
C LEU A 311 -24.76 15.45 24.15
N ALA A 312 -24.34 14.87 25.28
CA ALA A 312 -24.39 15.51 26.60
C ALA A 312 -23.49 16.76 26.72
N LEU A 313 -22.33 16.74 26.05
CA LEU A 313 -21.33 17.80 26.11
C LEU A 313 -20.95 18.26 24.69
N PRO A 314 -21.83 19.00 23.97
CA PRO A 314 -21.63 19.33 22.55
C PRO A 314 -20.36 20.13 22.24
N ARG A 315 -19.93 21.03 23.15
CA ARG A 315 -18.68 21.79 22.99
C ARG A 315 -17.44 20.94 23.17
N ILE A 316 -17.48 19.97 24.10
CA ILE A 316 -16.39 19.00 24.28
C ILE A 316 -16.28 18.13 23.03
N ASN A 317 -17.41 17.74 22.44
CA ASN A 317 -17.42 17.01 21.17
C ASN A 317 -16.67 17.76 20.05
N ALA A 318 -16.96 19.05 19.88
CA ALA A 318 -16.28 19.88 18.88
C ALA A 318 -14.78 20.01 19.19
N MET A 319 -14.42 20.25 20.46
CA MET A 319 -13.02 20.31 20.90
C MET A 319 -12.28 19.00 20.61
N SER A 320 -12.87 17.84 20.93
CA SER A 320 -12.29 16.54 20.64
C SER A 320 -11.93 16.38 19.17
N PHE A 321 -12.80 16.83 18.26
CA PHE A 321 -12.51 16.77 16.83
C PHE A 321 -11.32 17.66 16.47
N TRP A 322 -11.32 18.92 16.93
CA TRP A 322 -10.31 19.90 16.54
C TRP A 322 -8.89 19.54 17.02
N LEU A 323 -8.76 18.76 18.08
CA LEU A 323 -7.45 18.22 18.50
C LEU A 323 -6.82 17.28 17.45
N GLN A 324 -7.61 16.60 16.61
CA GLN A 324 -7.08 15.63 15.65
C GLN A 324 -6.33 16.24 14.47
N PRO A 325 -6.83 17.28 13.76
CA PRO A 325 -6.03 17.95 12.73
C PRO A 325 -4.70 18.49 13.25
N PHE A 326 -4.68 19.10 14.45
CA PHE A 326 -3.42 19.57 15.05
C PHE A 326 -2.49 18.41 15.40
N ALA A 327 -3.03 17.28 15.87
CA ALA A 327 -2.24 16.09 16.16
C ALA A 327 -1.62 15.50 14.90
N ALA A 328 -2.37 15.45 13.80
CA ALA A 328 -1.87 14.99 12.51
C ALA A 328 -0.72 15.88 12.02
N LEU A 329 -0.83 17.21 12.14
CA LEU A 329 0.27 18.12 11.79
C LEU A 329 1.55 17.80 12.57
N LEU A 330 1.44 17.56 13.88
CA LEU A 330 2.58 17.16 14.72
C LEU A 330 3.17 15.82 14.29
N ILE A 331 2.33 14.81 14.06
CA ILE A 331 2.76 13.47 13.61
C ILE A 331 3.55 13.53 12.30
N PHE A 332 3.10 14.35 11.34
CA PHE A 332 3.74 14.49 10.04
C PHE A 332 4.84 15.56 10.00
N THR A 333 5.10 16.30 11.08
CA THR A 333 6.15 17.34 11.10
C THR A 333 7.53 16.79 10.72
N GLY A 334 7.85 15.58 11.18
CA GLY A 334 9.11 14.91 10.82
C GLY A 334 9.26 14.64 9.32
N VAL A 335 8.15 14.37 8.62
CA VAL A 335 8.16 14.16 7.16
C VAL A 335 8.60 15.42 6.41
N PHE A 336 8.09 16.59 6.82
CA PHE A 336 8.45 17.86 6.18
C PHE A 336 9.91 18.28 6.40
N SER A 337 10.58 17.67 7.37
CA SER A 337 12.01 17.90 7.68
C SER A 337 12.92 16.76 7.21
N GLY A 338 12.40 15.76 6.48
CA GLY A 338 13.16 14.60 5.99
C GLY A 338 13.42 13.50 7.03
N HIS A 339 13.13 13.76 8.31
CA HIS A 339 13.32 12.83 9.42
C HIS A 339 11.98 12.43 10.04
N GLY A 340 11.14 11.71 9.28
CA GLY A 340 9.91 11.11 9.79
C GLY A 340 10.17 10.17 10.98
N ALA A 341 9.14 9.89 11.77
CA ALA A 341 9.26 8.91 12.86
C ALA A 341 9.52 7.50 12.30
N ASP A 342 10.48 6.78 12.87
CA ASP A 342 11.10 5.56 12.32
C ASP A 342 11.05 4.35 13.27
N THR A 343 10.28 4.45 14.35
CA THR A 343 10.32 3.51 15.49
C THR A 343 9.31 2.37 15.41
N GLY A 344 8.60 2.25 14.28
CA GLY A 344 7.36 1.51 14.15
C GLY A 344 6.21 2.15 14.93
N TRP A 345 4.98 1.82 14.54
CA TRP A 345 3.78 2.35 15.23
C TRP A 345 3.71 1.97 16.72
N THR A 346 4.43 0.91 17.13
CA THR A 346 4.55 0.47 18.52
C THR A 346 5.55 1.29 19.33
N GLY A 347 6.50 1.97 18.68
CA GLY A 347 7.50 2.83 19.33
C GLY A 347 8.26 2.14 20.46
N TYR A 348 8.82 0.94 20.24
CA TYR A 348 9.43 0.18 21.35
C TYR A 348 10.65 0.88 21.95
N ALA A 349 10.71 0.95 23.28
CA ALA A 349 11.96 1.18 24.00
C ALA A 349 12.88 -0.06 23.90
N PRO A 350 14.22 0.10 23.93
CA PRO A 350 14.94 1.36 24.14
C PRO A 350 15.06 2.23 22.88
N TYR A 351 14.70 1.73 21.69
CA TYR A 351 14.94 2.45 20.44
C TYR A 351 14.22 3.80 20.38
N VAL A 352 12.94 3.86 20.78
CA VAL A 352 12.12 5.09 20.73
C VAL A 352 12.70 6.26 21.52
N VAL A 353 13.51 6.01 22.56
CA VAL A 353 14.17 7.05 23.37
C VAL A 353 15.66 7.18 23.06
N SER A 354 16.21 6.32 22.19
CA SER A 354 17.62 6.35 21.83
C SER A 354 17.96 7.58 20.98
N GLU A 355 19.24 7.99 21.04
CA GLU A 355 19.80 9.02 20.16
C GLU A 355 19.76 8.62 18.68
N GLY A 356 19.70 7.31 18.39
CA GLY A 356 19.61 6.79 17.03
C GLY A 356 18.22 6.86 16.41
N ALA A 357 17.17 7.18 17.18
CA ALA A 357 15.82 7.39 16.64
C ALA A 357 15.64 8.84 16.20
N HIS A 358 14.96 9.04 15.07
CA HIS A 358 14.85 10.36 14.45
C HIS A 358 14.21 11.44 15.32
N HIS A 359 14.59 12.70 15.05
CA HIS A 359 13.97 13.85 15.71
C HIS A 359 12.45 13.94 15.45
N GLY A 360 11.95 13.45 14.31
CA GLY A 360 10.50 13.37 14.04
C GLY A 360 9.74 12.48 15.02
N THR A 361 10.38 11.50 15.65
CA THR A 361 9.79 10.64 16.69
C THR A 361 9.31 11.46 17.89
N THR A 362 9.99 12.58 18.21
CA THR A 362 9.56 13.48 19.30
C THR A 362 8.23 14.16 18.96
N MET A 363 8.05 14.64 17.73
CA MET A 363 6.80 15.27 17.29
C MET A 363 5.69 14.24 17.07
N TRP A 364 6.03 13.03 16.64
CA TRP A 364 5.12 11.88 16.60
C TRP A 364 4.57 11.53 17.99
N ALA A 365 5.41 11.51 19.02
CA ALA A 365 4.96 11.30 20.41
C ALA A 365 4.05 12.46 20.87
N ALA A 366 4.42 13.72 20.61
CA ALA A 366 3.61 14.89 20.96
C ALA A 366 2.23 14.87 20.29
N GLY A 367 2.17 14.53 18.99
CA GLY A 367 0.90 14.42 18.27
C GLY A 367 0.03 13.30 18.81
N GLN A 368 0.59 12.15 19.18
CA GLN A 368 -0.18 11.07 19.80
C GLN A 368 -0.71 11.43 21.20
N ILE A 369 0.04 12.20 22.00
CA ILE A 369 -0.48 12.74 23.28
C ILE A 369 -1.73 13.59 23.04
N LEU A 370 -1.75 14.37 21.96
CA LEU A 370 -2.92 15.16 21.58
C LEU A 370 -4.10 14.29 21.13
N LEU A 371 -3.84 13.17 20.43
CA LEU A 371 -4.86 12.17 20.11
C LEU A 371 -5.41 11.46 21.35
N VAL A 372 -4.56 11.19 22.36
CA VAL A 372 -5.00 10.69 23.66
C VAL A 372 -5.99 11.66 24.30
N ALA A 373 -5.68 12.95 24.34
CA ALA A 373 -6.59 13.96 24.88
C ALA A 373 -7.93 14.01 24.11
N SER A 374 -7.89 13.99 22.77
CA SER A 374 -9.08 13.90 21.91
C SER A 374 -9.96 12.71 22.30
N SER A 375 -9.39 11.52 22.34
CA SER A 375 -10.10 10.28 22.58
C SER A 375 -10.68 10.19 23.99
N THR A 376 -9.96 10.69 25.01
CA THR A 376 -10.49 10.78 26.39
C THR A 376 -11.73 11.67 26.47
N LEU A 377 -11.69 12.86 25.86
CA LEU A 377 -12.81 13.80 25.85
C LEU A 377 -14.03 13.23 25.12
N THR A 378 -13.82 12.55 23.98
CA THR A 378 -14.87 11.85 23.24
C THR A 378 -15.50 10.72 24.06
N GLY A 379 -14.68 9.90 24.72
CA GLY A 379 -15.14 8.81 25.57
C GLY A 379 -16.03 9.29 26.71
N ILE A 380 -15.61 10.34 27.43
CA ILE A 380 -16.40 10.95 28.51
C ILE A 380 -17.77 11.40 28.00
N ASN A 381 -17.80 12.06 26.84
CA ASN A 381 -19.03 12.60 26.27
C ASN A 381 -20.01 11.49 25.86
N PHE A 382 -19.55 10.46 25.16
CA PHE A 382 -20.41 9.32 24.79
C PHE A 382 -20.91 8.58 26.03
N LEU A 383 -20.04 8.23 26.98
CA LEU A 383 -20.44 7.53 28.21
C LEU A 383 -21.51 8.31 28.98
N THR A 384 -21.35 9.63 29.10
CA THR A 384 -22.33 10.51 29.75
C THR A 384 -23.65 10.50 28.98
N THR A 385 -23.62 10.70 27.66
CA THR A 385 -24.82 10.71 26.80
C THR A 385 -25.60 9.41 26.93
N MET A 386 -24.92 8.27 26.81
CA MET A 386 -25.56 6.95 26.85
C MET A 386 -26.13 6.64 28.24
N ALA A 387 -25.55 7.18 29.31
CA ALA A 387 -26.05 6.99 30.66
C ALA A 387 -27.32 7.81 30.96
N VAL A 388 -27.38 9.07 30.53
CA VAL A 388 -28.39 10.04 31.02
C VAL A 388 -29.36 10.59 29.97
N MET A 389 -29.13 10.38 28.67
CA MET A 389 -29.93 11.00 27.59
C MET A 389 -30.75 10.03 26.74
N ARG A 390 -30.88 8.77 27.17
CA ARG A 390 -31.77 7.80 26.50
C ARG A 390 -33.22 8.25 26.54
N ALA A 391 -33.94 7.94 25.48
CA ALA A 391 -35.38 8.11 25.38
C ALA A 391 -36.11 7.46 26.57
N PRO A 392 -37.21 8.06 27.05
CA PRO A 392 -38.08 7.43 28.04
C PRO A 392 -38.47 6.01 27.60
N GLY A 393 -38.47 5.05 28.53
CA GLY A 393 -38.74 3.63 28.25
C GLY A 393 -37.54 2.81 27.76
N MET A 394 -36.44 3.44 27.34
CA MET A 394 -35.23 2.71 26.91
C MET A 394 -34.29 2.39 28.08
N GLY A 395 -34.38 1.15 28.58
CA GLY A 395 -33.38 0.60 29.50
C GLY A 395 -32.09 0.18 28.79
N TRP A 396 -31.09 -0.28 29.55
CA TRP A 396 -29.81 -0.74 29.00
C TRP A 396 -29.99 -1.91 28.03
N MET A 397 -30.79 -2.93 28.40
CA MET A 397 -31.00 -4.12 27.57
C MET A 397 -32.01 -3.90 26.44
N GLN A 398 -32.31 -2.65 26.10
CA GLN A 398 -33.17 -2.27 24.99
C GLN A 398 -32.45 -1.40 23.95
N MET A 399 -31.19 -1.00 24.20
CA MET A 399 -30.41 -0.23 23.23
C MET A 399 -30.05 -1.08 22.00
N PRO A 400 -29.97 -0.49 20.79
CA PRO A 400 -29.49 -1.20 19.61
C PRO A 400 -28.07 -1.77 19.79
N LEU A 401 -27.70 -2.78 19.00
CA LEU A 401 -26.40 -3.45 19.17
C LEU A 401 -25.23 -2.56 18.75
N PHE A 402 -25.44 -1.64 17.81
CA PHE A 402 -24.45 -0.59 17.53
C PHE A 402 -24.24 0.36 18.70
N SER A 403 -25.31 0.75 19.39
CA SER A 403 -25.19 1.54 20.62
C SER A 403 -24.41 0.79 21.70
N TRP A 404 -24.73 -0.49 21.93
CA TRP A 404 -23.94 -1.33 22.86
C TRP A 404 -22.48 -1.47 22.47
N SER A 405 -22.18 -1.61 21.18
CA SER A 405 -20.81 -1.77 20.72
C SER A 405 -19.98 -0.50 20.96
N ILE A 406 -20.56 0.69 20.73
CA ILE A 406 -19.92 1.97 21.06
C ILE A 406 -19.77 2.15 22.57
N LEU A 407 -20.74 1.72 23.38
CA LEU A 407 -20.60 1.75 24.85
C LEU A 407 -19.40 0.91 25.30
N VAL A 408 -19.32 -0.34 24.84
CA VAL A 408 -18.23 -1.27 25.20
C VAL A 408 -16.88 -0.71 24.73
N ALA A 409 -16.81 -0.19 23.50
CA ALA A 409 -15.61 0.46 22.98
C ALA A 409 -15.17 1.66 23.83
N ASN A 410 -16.09 2.56 24.19
CA ASN A 410 -15.73 3.72 25.03
C ASN A 410 -15.32 3.33 26.45
N VAL A 411 -15.93 2.31 27.05
CA VAL A 411 -15.49 1.81 28.38
C VAL A 411 -14.09 1.24 28.30
N MET A 412 -13.78 0.42 27.29
CA MET A 412 -12.43 -0.11 27.09
C MET A 412 -11.41 1.02 26.90
N LEU A 413 -11.71 1.96 26.00
CA LEU A 413 -10.85 3.10 25.70
C LEU A 413 -10.59 3.94 26.95
N PHE A 414 -11.65 4.25 27.73
CA PHE A 414 -11.51 5.07 28.93
C PHE A 414 -10.60 4.43 29.99
N LEU A 415 -10.63 3.10 30.12
CA LEU A 415 -9.79 2.35 31.06
C LEU A 415 -8.36 2.12 30.55
N SER A 416 -8.18 1.98 29.23
CA SER A 416 -6.90 1.60 28.62
C SER A 416 -6.04 2.82 28.23
N ILE A 417 -6.66 3.91 27.78
CA ILE A 417 -5.97 5.08 27.24
C ILE A 417 -5.02 5.80 28.23
N PRO A 418 -5.25 5.83 29.56
CA PRO A 418 -4.32 6.46 30.49
C PRO A 418 -2.94 5.78 30.50
N ALA A 419 -2.87 4.46 30.30
CA ALA A 419 -1.60 3.74 30.24
C ALA A 419 -0.74 4.20 29.05
N PHE A 420 -1.37 4.37 27.87
CA PHE A 420 -0.70 4.89 26.69
C PHE A 420 -0.30 6.35 26.84
N GLY A 421 -1.20 7.18 27.38
CA GLY A 421 -0.89 8.59 27.65
C GLY A 421 0.31 8.75 28.57
N VAL A 422 0.37 8.00 29.68
CA VAL A 422 1.53 8.02 30.60
C VAL A 422 2.80 7.53 29.91
N GLY A 423 2.73 6.42 29.15
CA GLY A 423 3.89 5.92 28.40
C GLY A 423 4.42 6.98 27.42
N LEU A 424 3.54 7.58 26.60
CA LEU A 424 3.93 8.61 25.64
C LEU A 424 4.55 9.84 26.31
N ILE A 425 4.00 10.26 27.45
CA ILE A 425 4.56 11.36 28.24
C ILE A 425 5.96 10.99 28.74
N GLN A 426 6.16 9.77 29.25
CA GLN A 426 7.48 9.29 29.68
C GLN A 426 8.47 9.28 28.50
N VAL A 427 8.09 8.77 27.33
CA VAL A 427 8.93 8.81 26.11
C VAL A 427 9.26 10.26 25.73
N TYR A 428 8.27 11.15 25.76
CA TYR A 428 8.49 12.55 25.41
C TYR A 428 9.45 13.24 26.40
N LEU A 429 9.32 12.97 27.70
CA LEU A 429 10.20 13.49 28.73
C LEU A 429 11.63 12.93 28.62
N ASP A 430 11.79 11.64 28.34
CA ASP A 430 13.11 11.03 28.13
C ASP A 430 13.81 11.68 26.93
N ARG A 431 13.06 11.96 25.84
CA ARG A 431 13.63 12.58 24.62
C ARG A 431 13.90 14.08 24.75
N VAL A 432 13.15 14.83 25.57
CA VAL A 432 13.19 16.31 25.59
C VAL A 432 13.80 16.89 26.85
N VAL A 433 13.49 16.30 28.01
CA VAL A 433 13.93 16.79 29.32
C VAL A 433 15.14 16.01 29.83
N GLY A 434 15.37 14.79 29.33
CA GLY A 434 16.43 13.90 29.80
C GLY A 434 16.06 13.17 31.08
N THR A 435 14.77 12.84 31.25
CA THR A 435 14.39 11.81 32.22
C THR A 435 14.91 10.44 31.77
N ALA A 436 14.86 9.45 32.65
CA ALA A 436 15.45 8.14 32.41
C ALA A 436 14.48 6.99 32.75
N PHE A 437 13.24 7.06 32.26
CA PHE A 437 12.24 6.01 32.50
C PHE A 437 12.65 4.68 31.84
N TYR A 438 13.22 4.74 30.63
CA TYR A 438 13.54 3.55 29.84
C TYR A 438 15.05 3.33 29.60
N ASP A 439 15.92 4.20 30.15
CA ASP A 439 17.37 4.04 30.05
C ASP A 439 17.89 3.03 31.09
N ILE A 440 18.38 1.89 30.59
CA ILE A 440 18.94 0.81 31.40
C ILE A 440 20.15 1.29 32.23
N ALA A 441 21.00 2.16 31.68
CA ALA A 441 22.22 2.62 32.35
C ALA A 441 21.90 3.45 33.61
N ALA A 442 20.74 4.12 33.62
CA ALA A 442 20.23 4.89 34.74
C ALA A 442 19.26 4.10 35.64
N GLY A 443 19.05 2.80 35.38
CA GLY A 443 18.15 1.92 36.15
C GLY A 443 16.70 1.89 35.67
N GLY A 444 16.40 2.45 34.49
CA GLY A 444 15.10 2.35 33.81
C GLY A 444 14.82 0.97 33.24
N ASP A 445 13.55 0.72 32.89
CA ASP A 445 13.08 -0.58 32.38
C ASP A 445 12.43 -0.43 30.99
N PRO A 446 13.10 -0.81 29.88
CA PRO A 446 12.50 -0.79 28.55
C PRO A 446 11.24 -1.65 28.40
N LEU A 447 11.10 -2.73 29.19
CA LEU A 447 9.91 -3.58 29.13
C LEU A 447 8.68 -2.90 29.72
N LEU A 448 8.85 -1.88 30.57
CA LEU A 448 7.75 -1.06 31.06
C LEU A 448 6.96 -0.44 29.91
N TRP A 449 7.64 0.08 28.87
CA TRP A 449 6.96 0.62 27.69
C TRP A 449 6.08 -0.45 27.04
N SER A 450 6.61 -1.66 26.82
CA SER A 450 5.86 -2.75 26.21
C SER A 450 4.61 -3.12 27.01
N HIS A 451 4.70 -3.15 28.34
CA HIS A 451 3.54 -3.37 29.21
C HIS A 451 2.50 -2.24 29.09
N LEU A 452 2.92 -0.97 29.16
CA LEU A 452 2.02 0.19 29.06
C LEU A 452 1.35 0.26 27.69
N PHE A 453 2.15 0.10 26.62
CA PHE A 453 1.68 0.12 25.25
C PHE A 453 0.69 -1.00 24.99
N TRP A 454 0.96 -2.25 25.38
CA TRP A 454 0.05 -3.35 25.08
C TRP A 454 -1.16 -3.42 26.00
N TYR A 455 -1.03 -2.99 27.26
CA TYR A 455 -2.20 -2.80 28.14
C TYR A 455 -3.22 -1.84 27.52
N PHE A 456 -2.75 -0.84 26.79
CA PHE A 456 -3.59 -0.02 25.92
C PHE A 456 -3.96 -0.72 24.60
N GLY A 457 -2.95 -1.18 23.88
CA GLY A 457 -3.02 -1.53 22.46
C GLY A 457 -3.89 -2.74 22.18
N HIS A 458 -3.96 -3.71 23.11
CA HIS A 458 -4.84 -4.85 22.90
C HIS A 458 -6.33 -4.53 23.14
N PRO A 459 -6.73 -3.83 24.21
CA PRO A 459 -8.06 -3.22 24.26
C PRO A 459 -8.36 -2.33 23.06
N GLU A 460 -7.39 -1.53 22.59
CA GLU A 460 -7.58 -0.65 21.44
C GLU A 460 -7.95 -1.40 20.15
N VAL A 461 -7.33 -2.55 19.87
CA VAL A 461 -7.76 -3.34 18.69
C VAL A 461 -9.21 -3.82 18.80
N TYR A 462 -9.72 -4.01 20.02
CA TYR A 462 -11.15 -4.25 20.23
C TYR A 462 -11.99 -2.99 20.12
N VAL A 463 -11.52 -1.84 20.61
CA VAL A 463 -12.17 -0.53 20.41
C VAL A 463 -12.39 -0.27 18.92
N VAL A 464 -11.47 -0.70 18.07
CA VAL A 464 -11.57 -0.51 16.62
C VAL A 464 -12.55 -1.49 15.95
N VAL A 465 -12.57 -2.78 16.33
CA VAL A 465 -13.41 -3.79 15.65
C VAL A 465 -14.83 -3.95 16.23
N VAL A 466 -15.02 -3.72 17.53
CA VAL A 466 -16.31 -3.89 18.21
C VAL A 466 -17.41 -2.98 17.62
N PRO A 467 -17.16 -1.69 17.33
CA PRO A 467 -18.10 -0.84 16.61
C PRO A 467 -18.60 -1.47 15.31
N SER A 468 -17.70 -2.02 14.50
CA SER A 468 -18.05 -2.72 13.26
C SER A 468 -18.94 -3.94 13.51
N PHE A 469 -18.76 -4.69 14.59
CA PHE A 469 -19.71 -5.74 14.97
C PHE A 469 -21.11 -5.21 15.23
N GLY A 470 -21.23 -4.02 15.80
CA GLY A 470 -22.48 -3.30 15.96
C GLY A 470 -23.13 -2.98 14.62
N ILE A 471 -22.36 -2.38 13.70
CA ILE A 471 -22.82 -2.05 12.34
C ILE A 471 -23.34 -3.30 11.62
N ILE A 472 -22.56 -4.38 11.65
CA ILE A 472 -22.91 -5.66 11.02
C ILE A 472 -24.19 -6.24 11.63
N SER A 473 -24.39 -6.09 12.94
CA SER A 473 -25.60 -6.56 13.61
C SER A 473 -26.86 -5.82 13.12
N GLU A 474 -26.79 -4.49 12.98
CA GLU A 474 -27.89 -3.69 12.44
C GLU A 474 -28.16 -4.05 10.97
N VAL A 475 -27.11 -4.11 10.14
CA VAL A 475 -27.24 -4.42 8.71
C VAL A 475 -27.82 -5.81 8.49
N ILE A 476 -27.35 -6.83 9.21
CA ILE A 476 -27.84 -8.21 9.05
C ILE A 476 -29.29 -8.33 9.51
N ALA A 477 -29.68 -7.71 10.62
CA ALA A 477 -31.06 -7.73 11.12
C ALA A 477 -32.04 -7.09 10.13
N THR A 478 -31.72 -5.88 9.66
CA THR A 478 -32.54 -5.15 8.69
C THR A 478 -32.60 -5.90 7.36
N SER A 479 -31.47 -6.35 6.84
CA SER A 479 -31.41 -7.05 5.54
C SER A 479 -32.13 -8.39 5.55
N SER A 480 -32.16 -9.06 6.71
CA SER A 480 -32.83 -10.36 6.90
C SER A 480 -34.31 -10.21 7.26
N ARG A 481 -34.78 -8.98 7.51
CA ARG A 481 -36.13 -8.63 8.00
C ARG A 481 -36.50 -9.39 9.28
N ARG A 482 -35.53 -9.54 10.18
CA ARG A 482 -35.68 -10.28 11.43
C ARG A 482 -34.95 -9.60 12.57
N SER A 483 -35.50 -9.73 13.77
CA SER A 483 -34.80 -9.39 15.00
C SER A 483 -33.53 -10.23 15.16
N VAL A 484 -32.49 -9.65 15.75
CA VAL A 484 -31.22 -10.35 16.01
C VAL A 484 -31.46 -11.57 16.90
N PHE A 485 -31.01 -12.73 16.42
CA PHE A 485 -31.03 -13.96 17.20
C PHE A 485 -30.08 -13.82 18.40
N GLY A 486 -30.61 -14.08 19.60
CA GLY A 486 -29.80 -14.05 20.82
C GLY A 486 -29.27 -12.66 21.19
N TYR A 487 -30.08 -11.60 21.07
CA TYR A 487 -29.68 -10.23 21.44
C TYR A 487 -28.95 -10.13 22.80
N ARG A 488 -29.48 -10.75 23.87
CA ARG A 488 -28.81 -10.74 25.19
C ARG A 488 -27.44 -11.44 25.14
N SER A 489 -27.34 -12.54 24.40
CA SER A 489 -26.09 -13.26 24.18
C SER A 489 -25.07 -12.39 23.44
N MET A 490 -25.50 -11.64 22.41
CA MET A 490 -24.66 -10.66 21.72
C MET A 490 -24.13 -9.57 22.66
N VAL A 491 -25.01 -8.99 23.50
CA VAL A 491 -24.61 -7.97 24.48
C VAL A 491 -23.58 -8.52 25.46
N TYR A 492 -23.85 -9.68 26.07
CA TYR A 492 -22.91 -10.30 27.00
C TYR A 492 -21.60 -10.73 26.33
N ALA A 493 -21.63 -11.18 25.08
CA ALA A 493 -20.42 -11.50 24.33
C ALA A 493 -19.56 -10.25 24.09
N MET A 494 -20.16 -9.11 23.70
CA MET A 494 -19.42 -7.84 23.55
C MET A 494 -18.86 -7.34 24.88
N ALA A 495 -19.68 -7.31 25.93
CA ALA A 495 -19.24 -6.89 27.26
C ALA A 495 -18.13 -7.81 27.82
N GLY A 496 -18.25 -9.12 27.59
CA GLY A 496 -17.24 -10.12 27.97
C GLY A 496 -15.90 -9.89 27.28
N ILE A 497 -15.90 -9.59 25.98
CA ILE A 497 -14.69 -9.17 25.25
C ILE A 497 -14.09 -7.92 25.91
N GLY A 498 -14.93 -6.94 26.27
CA GLY A 498 -14.49 -5.72 26.93
C GLY A 498 -13.73 -5.94 28.25
N ILE A 499 -14.15 -6.93 29.05
CA ILE A 499 -13.48 -7.29 30.30
C ILE A 499 -12.19 -8.08 30.01
N VAL A 500 -12.27 -9.10 29.14
CA VAL A 500 -11.15 -10.02 28.90
C VAL A 500 -9.99 -9.31 28.18
N ALA A 501 -10.26 -8.26 27.41
CA ALA A 501 -9.26 -7.43 26.74
C ALA A 501 -8.10 -6.97 27.66
N PHE A 502 -8.38 -6.73 28.95
CA PHE A 502 -7.40 -6.26 29.93
C PHE A 502 -6.52 -7.34 30.55
N ILE A 503 -6.86 -8.62 30.37
CA ILE A 503 -6.11 -9.76 30.96
C ILE A 503 -5.43 -10.66 29.92
N VAL A 504 -5.44 -10.23 28.65
CA VAL A 504 -4.83 -10.99 27.53
C VAL A 504 -3.74 -10.21 26.80
N TYR A 505 -3.53 -8.92 27.11
CA TYR A 505 -2.59 -8.07 26.38
C TYR A 505 -1.15 -8.61 26.27
N GLY A 506 -0.73 -9.42 27.25
CA GLY A 506 0.59 -10.03 27.29
C GLY A 506 0.89 -11.00 26.13
N HIS A 507 -0.10 -11.41 25.32
CA HIS A 507 0.16 -12.29 24.18
C HIS A 507 1.03 -11.63 23.11
N HIS A 508 1.11 -10.29 23.09
CA HIS A 508 2.02 -9.57 22.19
C HIS A 508 3.46 -9.57 22.68
N MET A 509 3.70 -10.10 23.87
CA MET A 509 4.96 -10.03 24.61
C MET A 509 5.57 -11.42 24.87
N PHE A 510 5.03 -12.49 24.28
CA PHE A 510 5.50 -13.86 24.55
C PHE A 510 6.98 -14.09 24.23
N THR A 511 7.56 -13.32 23.32
CA THR A 511 8.98 -13.34 22.92
C THR A 511 9.80 -12.23 23.59
N SER A 512 9.20 -11.35 24.40
CA SER A 512 9.83 -10.13 24.90
C SER A 512 10.70 -10.32 26.15
N GLY A 513 10.73 -11.51 26.74
CA GLY A 513 11.37 -11.72 28.05
C GLY A 513 10.43 -11.62 29.26
N MET A 514 9.11 -11.39 29.05
CA MET A 514 8.12 -11.33 30.13
C MET A 514 8.09 -12.61 31.00
N SER A 515 7.61 -12.50 32.25
CA SER A 515 7.53 -13.60 33.24
C SER A 515 6.89 -14.88 32.66
N PRO A 516 7.50 -16.08 32.82
CA PRO A 516 6.95 -17.35 32.33
C PRO A 516 5.54 -17.66 32.85
N THR A 517 5.25 -17.33 34.11
CA THR A 517 3.92 -17.53 34.69
C THR A 517 2.88 -16.65 33.99
N LEU A 518 3.22 -15.39 33.72
CA LEU A 518 2.33 -14.49 33.02
C LEU A 518 2.11 -14.95 31.57
N ARG A 519 3.15 -15.45 30.87
CA ARG A 519 3.00 -16.06 29.53
C ARG A 519 1.98 -17.19 29.54
N PHE A 520 2.11 -18.13 30.47
CA PHE A 520 1.21 -19.28 30.55
C PHE A 520 -0.24 -18.87 30.82
N VAL A 521 -0.46 -17.96 31.78
CA VAL A 521 -1.81 -17.44 32.08
C VAL A 521 -2.39 -16.73 30.87
N THR A 522 -1.61 -15.85 30.23
CA THR A 522 -2.06 -15.09 29.07
C THR A 522 -2.34 -15.98 27.86
N MET A 523 -1.56 -17.04 27.63
CA MET A 523 -1.88 -18.05 26.61
C MET A 523 -3.29 -18.63 26.81
N LEU A 524 -3.60 -19.10 28.02
CA LEU A 524 -4.90 -19.71 28.32
C LEU A 524 -6.05 -18.70 28.20
N THR A 525 -5.88 -17.49 28.75
CA THR A 525 -6.94 -16.47 28.71
C THR A 525 -7.18 -15.96 27.30
N THR A 526 -6.14 -15.85 26.46
CA THR A 526 -6.29 -15.42 25.06
C THR A 526 -7.04 -16.46 24.22
N MET A 527 -6.78 -17.75 24.43
CA MET A 527 -7.54 -18.82 23.75
C MET A 527 -9.05 -18.75 24.06
N LEU A 528 -9.43 -18.36 25.28
CA LEU A 528 -10.83 -18.23 25.68
C LEU A 528 -11.57 -17.10 24.96
N VAL A 529 -10.87 -16.08 24.44
CA VAL A 529 -11.49 -14.96 23.71
C VAL A 529 -12.15 -15.39 22.40
N ALA A 530 -11.71 -16.50 21.83
CA ALA A 530 -12.32 -17.07 20.63
C ALA A 530 -13.78 -17.47 20.86
N VAL A 531 -14.16 -17.85 22.08
CA VAL A 531 -15.51 -18.33 22.41
C VAL A 531 -16.57 -17.23 22.28
N PRO A 532 -16.48 -16.07 22.98
CA PRO A 532 -17.41 -14.95 22.76
C PRO A 532 -17.49 -14.51 21.30
N THR A 533 -16.35 -14.49 20.60
CA THR A 533 -16.30 -14.08 19.20
C THR A 533 -17.06 -15.07 18.30
N GLY A 534 -16.85 -16.38 18.51
CA GLY A 534 -17.57 -17.44 17.80
C GLY A 534 -19.08 -17.38 18.02
N ILE A 535 -19.53 -17.17 19.27
CA ILE A 535 -20.96 -17.00 19.60
C ILE A 535 -21.60 -15.92 18.73
N LYS A 536 -20.91 -14.79 18.51
CA LYS A 536 -21.43 -13.69 17.69
C LYS A 536 -21.57 -14.06 16.22
N VAL A 537 -20.59 -14.78 15.67
CA VAL A 537 -20.67 -15.32 14.29
C VAL A 537 -21.87 -16.23 14.14
N PHE A 538 -22.08 -17.17 15.06
CA PHE A 538 -23.25 -18.04 15.03
C PHE A 538 -24.57 -17.29 15.21
N ASN A 539 -24.63 -16.26 16.07
CA ASN A 539 -25.82 -15.43 16.22
C ASN A 539 -26.16 -14.69 14.92
N TRP A 540 -25.18 -14.16 14.19
CA TRP A 540 -25.42 -13.55 12.87
C TRP A 540 -25.92 -14.57 11.85
N LEU A 541 -25.32 -15.76 11.79
CA LEU A 541 -25.78 -16.84 10.91
C LEU A 541 -27.22 -17.26 11.25
N MET A 542 -27.55 -17.39 12.53
CA MET A 542 -28.90 -17.74 12.98
C MET A 542 -29.92 -16.62 12.76
N THR A 543 -29.49 -15.35 12.77
CA THR A 543 -30.35 -14.21 12.42
C THR A 543 -30.75 -14.26 10.95
N MET A 544 -29.82 -14.64 10.07
CA MET A 544 -30.07 -14.84 8.64
C MET A 544 -30.88 -16.11 8.36
N HIS A 545 -30.72 -17.16 9.16
CA HIS A 545 -31.37 -18.45 8.95
C HIS A 545 -32.90 -18.33 9.07
N GLY A 546 -33.61 -18.63 7.99
CA GLY A 546 -35.07 -18.48 7.90
C GLY A 546 -35.53 -17.02 7.78
N GLY A 547 -34.63 -16.09 7.48
CA GLY A 547 -34.98 -14.72 7.05
C GLY A 547 -35.10 -14.61 5.54
N SER A 548 -35.50 -13.43 5.05
CA SER A 548 -35.56 -13.11 3.62
C SER A 548 -34.52 -12.05 3.30
N LEU A 549 -33.32 -12.49 2.88
CA LEU A 549 -32.20 -11.58 2.65
C LEU A 549 -32.43 -10.68 1.44
N VAL A 550 -32.40 -9.38 1.70
CA VAL A 550 -32.34 -8.34 0.69
C VAL A 550 -30.88 -8.15 0.25
N TYR A 551 -30.53 -8.64 -0.93
CA TYR A 551 -29.18 -8.56 -1.50
C TYR A 551 -28.88 -7.18 -2.10
N ARG A 552 -28.63 -6.20 -1.22
CA ARG A 552 -28.11 -4.86 -1.55
C ARG A 552 -26.64 -4.75 -1.20
N THR A 553 -26.00 -3.66 -1.61
CA THR A 553 -24.56 -3.45 -1.43
C THR A 553 -24.14 -3.54 0.04
N HIS A 554 -24.89 -2.95 0.98
CA HIS A 554 -24.59 -3.05 2.42
C HIS A 554 -24.58 -4.52 2.91
N THR A 555 -25.48 -5.36 2.38
CA THR A 555 -25.56 -6.79 2.71
C THR A 555 -24.35 -7.55 2.17
N LEU A 556 -23.90 -7.24 0.95
CA LEU A 556 -22.69 -7.87 0.38
C LEU A 556 -21.45 -7.58 1.23
N TRP A 557 -21.29 -6.34 1.68
CA TRP A 557 -20.21 -5.98 2.61
C TRP A 557 -20.33 -6.69 3.95
N ALA A 558 -21.55 -6.85 4.50
CA ALA A 558 -21.75 -7.59 5.73
C ALA A 558 -21.40 -9.08 5.59
N LEU A 559 -21.75 -9.70 4.46
CA LEU A 559 -21.37 -11.09 4.15
C LEU A 559 -19.85 -11.23 3.92
N GLY A 560 -19.24 -10.28 3.22
CA GLY A 560 -17.79 -10.23 3.01
C GLY A 560 -17.02 -10.07 4.33
N PHE A 561 -17.54 -9.26 5.25
CA PHE A 561 -17.05 -9.15 6.62
C PHE A 561 -17.11 -10.53 7.32
N LEU A 562 -18.24 -11.24 7.28
CA LEU A 562 -18.37 -12.54 7.96
C LEU A 562 -17.32 -13.54 7.46
N VAL A 563 -17.08 -13.60 6.15
CA VAL A 563 -16.09 -14.49 5.55
C VAL A 563 -14.67 -14.10 5.98
N THR A 564 -14.28 -12.85 5.73
CA THR A 564 -12.90 -12.39 5.95
C THR A 564 -12.55 -12.33 7.44
N PHE A 565 -13.44 -11.84 8.29
CA PHE A 565 -13.24 -11.83 9.73
C PHE A 565 -13.11 -13.24 10.32
N THR A 566 -13.88 -14.22 9.82
CA THR A 566 -13.76 -15.62 10.26
C THR A 566 -12.39 -16.21 9.87
N LEU A 567 -11.92 -15.97 8.64
CA LEU A 567 -10.57 -16.40 8.22
C LEU A 567 -9.46 -15.73 9.05
N GLY A 568 -9.64 -14.45 9.39
CA GLY A 568 -8.77 -13.72 10.32
C GLY A 568 -8.77 -14.33 11.72
N GLY A 569 -9.95 -14.68 12.25
CA GLY A 569 -10.08 -15.35 13.54
C GLY A 569 -9.38 -16.71 13.57
N ILE A 570 -9.51 -17.51 12.50
CA ILE A 570 -8.85 -18.81 12.38
C ILE A 570 -7.32 -18.67 12.38
N SER A 571 -6.77 -17.74 11.59
CA SER A 571 -5.31 -17.46 11.63
C SER A 571 -4.86 -16.88 12.98
N GLY A 572 -5.74 -16.18 13.69
CA GLY A 572 -5.45 -15.63 15.03
C GLY A 572 -5.22 -16.70 16.08
N MET A 573 -5.84 -17.87 15.95
CA MET A 573 -5.74 -18.96 16.93
C MET A 573 -4.33 -19.57 17.05
N PHE A 574 -3.43 -19.28 16.11
CA PHE A 574 -2.04 -19.70 16.23
C PHE A 574 -1.26 -18.85 17.25
N PHE A 575 -1.51 -17.55 17.35
CA PHE A 575 -0.78 -16.62 18.22
C PHE A 575 -0.95 -16.81 19.74
N PRO A 576 -2.11 -17.25 20.29
CA PRO A 576 -2.16 -17.55 21.70
C PRO A 576 -1.30 -18.78 22.07
N SER A 577 -0.98 -19.67 21.13
CA SER A 577 -0.10 -20.81 21.37
C SER A 577 1.36 -20.35 21.38
N ILE A 578 2.01 -20.36 22.55
CA ILE A 578 3.41 -19.95 22.69
C ILE A 578 4.32 -20.69 21.70
N ALA A 579 4.11 -21.99 21.49
CA ALA A 579 4.92 -22.78 20.57
C ALA A 579 4.79 -22.28 19.11
N MET A 580 3.59 -21.92 18.69
CA MET A 580 3.37 -21.40 17.33
C MET A 580 3.80 -19.94 17.21
N ASP A 581 3.51 -19.11 18.21
CA ASP A 581 3.94 -17.72 18.25
C ASP A 581 5.45 -17.61 18.18
N THR A 582 6.23 -18.42 18.91
CA THR A 582 7.70 -18.36 18.81
C THR A 582 8.25 -18.52 17.38
N HIS A 583 7.52 -19.20 16.48
CA HIS A 583 7.90 -19.33 15.08
C HIS A 583 7.28 -18.25 14.18
N LEU A 584 6.04 -17.85 14.44
CA LEU A 584 5.29 -16.92 13.58
C LEU A 584 5.42 -15.46 14.01
N HIS A 585 5.95 -15.19 15.20
CA HIS A 585 6.12 -13.87 15.78
C HIS A 585 6.97 -12.97 14.88
N GLU A 586 6.53 -11.73 14.69
CA GLU A 586 7.16 -10.74 13.79
C GLU A 586 7.41 -11.25 12.35
N SER A 587 6.69 -12.28 11.89
CA SER A 587 6.65 -12.67 10.47
C SER A 587 5.52 -11.97 9.71
N TYR A 588 5.50 -12.14 8.40
CA TYR A 588 4.38 -11.74 7.55
C TYR A 588 3.07 -12.46 7.92
N PHE A 589 3.11 -13.55 8.71
CA PHE A 589 1.89 -14.21 9.19
C PHE A 589 1.13 -13.30 10.16
N VAL A 590 1.83 -12.58 11.05
CA VAL A 590 1.22 -11.57 11.94
C VAL A 590 0.60 -10.44 11.12
N VAL A 591 1.32 -9.98 10.09
CA VAL A 591 0.84 -8.92 9.20
C VAL A 591 -0.44 -9.39 8.49
N ALA A 592 -0.44 -10.60 7.93
CA ALA A 592 -1.58 -11.19 7.25
C ALA A 592 -2.79 -11.34 8.18
N HIS A 593 -2.60 -11.98 9.34
CA HIS A 593 -3.64 -12.16 10.34
C HIS A 593 -4.27 -10.83 10.74
N PHE A 594 -3.43 -9.85 11.12
CA PHE A 594 -3.90 -8.56 11.59
C PHE A 594 -4.66 -7.80 10.50
N HIS A 595 -4.21 -7.84 9.24
CA HIS A 595 -4.97 -7.22 8.15
C HIS A 595 -6.27 -7.97 7.87
N TYR A 596 -6.32 -9.30 8.04
CA TYR A 596 -7.55 -10.07 7.95
C TYR A 596 -8.61 -9.65 8.96
N VAL A 597 -8.22 -9.46 10.22
CA VAL A 597 -9.15 -9.04 11.29
C VAL A 597 -9.42 -7.54 11.30
N LEU A 598 -8.44 -6.70 10.98
CA LEU A 598 -8.60 -5.25 11.01
C LEU A 598 -9.25 -4.73 9.73
N VAL A 599 -8.73 -5.04 8.54
CA VAL A 599 -9.32 -4.55 7.30
C VAL A 599 -10.62 -5.31 7.02
N GLY A 600 -10.58 -6.65 7.05
CA GLY A 600 -11.76 -7.49 6.85
C GLY A 600 -12.81 -7.36 7.97
N GLY A 601 -12.40 -7.04 9.20
CA GLY A 601 -13.34 -6.82 10.30
C GLY A 601 -13.82 -5.37 10.42
N THR A 602 -12.91 -4.42 10.42
CA THR A 602 -13.22 -3.01 10.67
C THR A 602 -13.62 -2.29 9.39
N VAL A 603 -12.74 -2.28 8.37
CA VAL A 603 -12.94 -1.49 7.14
C VAL A 603 -14.13 -2.01 6.33
N PHE A 604 -14.31 -3.33 6.22
CA PHE A 604 -15.50 -3.89 5.55
C PHE A 604 -16.79 -3.60 6.34
N GLY A 605 -16.70 -3.58 7.68
CA GLY A 605 -17.79 -3.10 8.53
C GLY A 605 -18.12 -1.63 8.28
N PHE A 606 -17.12 -0.78 8.10
CA PHE A 606 -17.33 0.62 7.70
C PHE A 606 -17.96 0.72 6.33
N PHE A 607 -17.51 -0.05 5.33
CA PHE A 607 -18.14 -0.05 4.02
C PHE A 607 -19.61 -0.47 4.11
N ALA A 608 -19.94 -1.51 4.88
CA ALA A 608 -21.33 -1.87 5.16
C ALA A 608 -22.10 -0.70 5.77
N GLY A 609 -21.53 -0.02 6.78
CA GLY A 609 -22.13 1.14 7.44
C GLY A 609 -22.30 2.34 6.52
N ILE A 610 -21.36 2.61 5.61
CA ILE A 610 -21.47 3.68 4.61
C ILE A 610 -22.65 3.38 3.71
N TYR A 611 -22.70 2.21 3.07
CA TYR A 611 -23.81 1.87 2.17
C TYR A 611 -25.17 1.83 2.89
N TYR A 612 -25.19 1.53 4.19
CA TYR A 612 -26.41 1.47 5.00
C TYR A 612 -26.90 2.85 5.45
N TRP A 613 -26.03 3.69 6.02
CA TRP A 613 -26.42 4.99 6.61
C TRP A 613 -26.19 6.20 5.71
N TRP A 614 -25.55 6.04 4.55
CA TRP A 614 -25.45 7.11 3.55
C TRP A 614 -26.77 7.81 3.22
N PRO A 615 -27.89 7.09 2.95
CA PRO A 615 -29.18 7.75 2.71
C PRO A 615 -29.67 8.54 3.91
N LYS A 616 -29.40 8.08 5.14
CA LYS A 616 -29.74 8.82 6.36
C LYS A 616 -28.90 10.09 6.49
N ALA A 617 -27.60 10.04 6.21
CA ALA A 617 -26.72 11.19 6.36
C ALA A 617 -26.91 12.25 5.26
N THR A 618 -27.24 11.83 4.04
CA THR A 618 -27.25 12.73 2.86
C THR A 618 -28.62 12.96 2.23
N GLY A 619 -29.62 12.14 2.55
CA GLY A 619 -30.92 12.11 1.87
C GLY A 619 -30.87 11.56 0.44
N LYS A 620 -29.78 10.89 0.06
CA LYS A 620 -29.57 10.34 -1.29
C LYS A 620 -29.21 8.87 -1.27
N MET A 621 -29.69 8.11 -2.24
CA MET A 621 -29.32 6.70 -2.42
C MET A 621 -27.98 6.57 -3.15
N LEU A 622 -27.10 5.68 -2.67
CA LEU A 622 -25.90 5.28 -3.41
C LEU A 622 -26.26 4.41 -4.61
N SER A 623 -25.45 4.46 -5.67
CA SER A 623 -25.62 3.57 -6.82
C SER A 623 -25.26 2.13 -6.43
N GLU A 624 -26.23 1.22 -6.53
CA GLU A 624 -26.01 -0.21 -6.30
C GLU A 624 -25.04 -0.83 -7.32
N LYS A 625 -25.05 -0.37 -8.59
CA LYS A 625 -24.14 -0.91 -9.61
C LYS A 625 -22.68 -0.61 -9.27
N LEU A 626 -22.39 0.64 -8.91
CA LEU A 626 -21.06 1.04 -8.47
C LEU A 626 -20.70 0.39 -7.12
N GLY A 627 -21.70 0.21 -6.25
CA GLY A 627 -21.55 -0.47 -4.97
C GLY A 627 -21.10 -1.93 -5.09
N VAL A 628 -21.76 -2.68 -5.97
CA VAL A 628 -21.39 -4.07 -6.29
C VAL A 628 -20.01 -4.12 -6.96
N LEU A 629 -19.71 -3.20 -7.88
CA LEU A 629 -18.39 -3.13 -8.51
C LEU A 629 -17.29 -2.87 -7.47
N HIS A 630 -17.51 -1.92 -6.56
CA HIS A 630 -16.61 -1.65 -5.44
C HIS A 630 -16.40 -2.91 -4.59
N PHE A 631 -17.49 -3.59 -4.20
CA PHE A 631 -17.41 -4.83 -3.43
C PHE A 631 -16.60 -5.91 -4.14
N LEU A 632 -16.91 -6.24 -5.39
CA LEU A 632 -16.23 -7.34 -6.11
C LEU A 632 -14.74 -7.06 -6.30
N THR A 633 -14.40 -5.84 -6.74
CA THR A 633 -13.00 -5.45 -6.97
C THR A 633 -12.21 -5.43 -5.67
N ALA A 634 -12.74 -4.82 -4.62
CA ALA A 634 -12.10 -4.76 -3.31
C ALA A 634 -11.98 -6.15 -2.66
N PHE A 635 -13.05 -6.94 -2.63
CA PHE A 635 -13.07 -8.26 -1.97
C PHE A 635 -12.06 -9.22 -2.60
N ILE A 636 -11.99 -9.27 -3.94
CA ILE A 636 -11.07 -10.16 -4.66
C ILE A 636 -9.61 -9.71 -4.46
N SER A 637 -9.32 -8.43 -4.72
CA SER A 637 -7.96 -7.88 -4.60
C SER A 637 -7.44 -7.93 -3.16
N TYR A 638 -8.30 -7.70 -2.17
CA TYR A 638 -7.99 -7.84 -0.75
C TYR A 638 -7.51 -9.24 -0.37
N ASN A 639 -8.25 -10.28 -0.78
CA ASN A 639 -7.85 -11.65 -0.50
C ASN A 639 -6.57 -12.01 -1.26
N ALA A 640 -6.44 -11.58 -2.52
CA ALA A 640 -5.23 -11.76 -3.31
C ALA A 640 -4.00 -11.04 -2.71
N LEU A 641 -4.21 -9.93 -1.99
CA LEU A 641 -3.16 -9.19 -1.30
C LEU A 641 -2.71 -9.88 -0.01
N PHE A 642 -3.64 -10.14 0.92
CA PHE A 642 -3.25 -10.55 2.28
C PHE A 642 -3.20 -12.06 2.47
N TRP A 643 -3.97 -12.87 1.72
CA TRP A 643 -3.93 -14.33 1.91
C TRP A 643 -2.54 -14.89 1.67
N PRO A 644 -1.83 -14.53 0.58
CA PRO A 644 -0.49 -15.06 0.31
C PRO A 644 0.55 -14.66 1.36
N MET A 645 0.35 -13.56 2.10
CA MET A 645 1.26 -13.15 3.16
C MET A 645 1.35 -14.19 4.30
N HIS A 646 0.29 -14.97 4.56
CA HIS A 646 0.38 -16.09 5.51
C HIS A 646 1.44 -17.11 5.05
N ARG A 647 1.45 -17.44 3.76
CA ARG A 647 2.44 -18.38 3.19
C ARG A 647 3.86 -17.81 3.30
N LEU A 648 4.05 -16.54 2.95
CA LEU A 648 5.35 -15.87 3.11
C LEU A 648 5.81 -15.85 4.59
N GLY A 649 4.87 -15.64 5.52
CA GLY A 649 5.16 -15.70 6.95
C GLY A 649 5.61 -17.08 7.42
N VAL A 650 4.95 -18.16 6.99
CA VAL A 650 5.36 -19.54 7.29
C VAL A 650 6.72 -19.88 6.69
N TRP A 651 7.06 -19.31 5.53
CA TRP A 651 8.39 -19.44 4.95
C TRP A 651 9.48 -18.64 5.67
N GLY A 652 9.12 -17.85 6.68
CA GLY A 652 10.07 -17.08 7.48
C GLY A 652 10.31 -15.65 7.00
N MET A 653 9.46 -15.10 6.11
CA MET A 653 9.56 -13.69 5.73
C MET A 653 9.20 -12.82 6.93
N THR A 654 10.20 -12.17 7.52
CA THR A 654 10.06 -11.27 8.66
C THR A 654 9.47 -9.93 8.24
N ARG A 655 8.65 -9.32 9.10
CA ARG A 655 8.10 -7.98 8.87
C ARG A 655 9.16 -6.91 9.11
N ARG A 656 8.94 -5.71 8.58
CA ARG A 656 9.81 -4.52 8.79
C ARG A 656 11.22 -4.65 8.19
N HIS A 657 11.41 -5.55 7.23
CA HIS A 657 12.62 -5.57 6.41
C HIS A 657 12.39 -4.78 5.12
N HIS A 658 13.33 -3.90 4.80
CA HIS A 658 13.33 -3.07 3.59
C HIS A 658 13.48 -3.90 2.30
N THR A 659 14.17 -5.04 2.40
CA THR A 659 14.37 -5.98 1.29
C THR A 659 14.30 -7.42 1.79
N TYR A 660 14.15 -8.37 0.85
CA TYR A 660 14.13 -9.80 1.13
C TYR A 660 15.08 -10.54 0.19
N PHE A 661 15.70 -11.60 0.71
CA PHE A 661 16.68 -12.40 -0.01
C PHE A 661 16.05 -13.69 -0.50
N VAL A 662 16.27 -14.00 -1.79
CA VAL A 662 15.85 -15.27 -2.40
C VAL A 662 17.08 -16.04 -2.85
N THR A 663 17.16 -17.32 -2.50
CA THR A 663 18.25 -18.20 -2.94
C THR A 663 17.76 -19.65 -3.06
N THR A 664 18.50 -20.46 -3.80
CA THR A 664 18.31 -21.91 -3.89
C THR A 664 19.06 -22.67 -2.78
N GLU A 665 19.97 -22.01 -2.08
CA GLU A 665 20.72 -22.58 -0.96
C GLU A 665 20.01 -22.30 0.37
N GLU A 666 20.00 -23.27 1.29
CA GLU A 666 19.45 -23.06 2.64
C GLU A 666 20.35 -22.11 3.44
N ALA A 667 20.09 -20.81 3.31
CA ALA A 667 20.69 -19.77 4.15
C ALA A 667 19.67 -19.29 5.19
N LEU A 668 20.13 -19.00 6.41
CA LEU A 668 19.26 -18.49 7.47
C LEU A 668 18.60 -17.17 7.03
N GLY A 669 17.26 -17.14 7.03
CA GLY A 669 16.48 -15.97 6.60
C GLY A 669 16.30 -15.83 5.08
N SER A 670 16.76 -16.81 4.29
CA SER A 670 16.47 -16.85 2.85
C SER A 670 15.07 -17.38 2.57
N LEU A 671 14.45 -16.84 1.52
CA LEU A 671 13.16 -17.29 1.01
C LEU A 671 13.35 -18.12 -0.27
N PRO A 672 12.42 -19.04 -0.57
CA PRO A 672 12.39 -19.74 -1.85
C PRO A 672 12.31 -18.74 -3.02
N MET A 673 12.87 -19.09 -4.18
CA MET A 673 12.88 -18.23 -5.38
C MET A 673 11.47 -17.74 -5.78
N GLU A 674 10.44 -18.57 -5.57
CA GLU A 674 9.04 -18.23 -5.81
C GLU A 674 8.54 -17.04 -4.98
N ALA A 675 9.17 -16.73 -3.84
CA ALA A 675 8.77 -15.61 -2.97
C ALA A 675 8.84 -14.26 -3.68
N ALA A 676 9.72 -14.10 -4.67
CA ALA A 676 9.76 -12.91 -5.51
C ALA A 676 8.46 -12.76 -6.33
N GLY A 677 8.00 -13.84 -6.97
CA GLY A 677 6.73 -13.85 -7.70
C GLY A 677 5.52 -13.59 -6.81
N TRP A 678 5.51 -14.16 -5.60
CA TRP A 678 4.47 -13.89 -4.60
C TRP A 678 4.46 -12.42 -4.15
N ASN A 679 5.61 -11.82 -3.88
CA ASN A 679 5.68 -10.41 -3.48
C ASN A 679 5.23 -9.46 -4.60
N MET A 680 5.60 -9.74 -5.85
CA MET A 680 5.09 -8.98 -7.01
C MET A 680 3.56 -9.11 -7.12
N PHE A 681 3.02 -10.33 -7.01
CA PHE A 681 1.58 -10.57 -7.04
C PHE A 681 0.82 -9.84 -5.92
N ILE A 682 1.37 -9.87 -4.70
CA ILE A 682 0.86 -9.12 -3.54
C ILE A 682 0.88 -7.61 -3.84
N THR A 683 1.97 -7.09 -4.42
CA THR A 683 2.07 -5.66 -4.75
C THR A 683 1.02 -5.24 -5.78
N VAL A 684 0.86 -5.99 -6.89
CA VAL A 684 -0.19 -5.71 -7.89
C VAL A 684 -1.59 -5.76 -7.27
N SER A 685 -1.86 -6.78 -6.44
CA SER A 685 -3.12 -6.91 -5.71
C SER A 685 -3.35 -5.73 -4.74
N GLY A 686 -2.27 -5.21 -4.15
CA GLY A 686 -2.27 -3.99 -3.34
C GLY A 686 -2.77 -2.77 -4.09
N PHE A 687 -2.25 -2.53 -5.28
CA PHE A 687 -2.71 -1.43 -6.13
C PHE A 687 -4.18 -1.60 -6.54
N LEU A 688 -4.60 -2.82 -6.91
CA LEU A 688 -6.01 -3.08 -7.24
C LEU A 688 -6.93 -2.80 -6.06
N PHE A 689 -6.54 -3.20 -4.85
CA PHE A 689 -7.30 -2.90 -3.64
C PHE A 689 -7.33 -1.41 -3.34
N PHE A 690 -6.19 -0.71 -3.44
CA PHE A 690 -6.11 0.74 -3.28
C PHE A 690 -7.06 1.46 -4.25
N PHE A 691 -6.98 1.16 -5.55
CA PHE A 691 -7.82 1.78 -6.57
C PHE A 691 -9.31 1.46 -6.44
N SER A 692 -9.66 0.30 -5.88
CA SER A 692 -11.07 -0.05 -5.64
C SER A 692 -11.79 0.98 -4.76
N ASN A 693 -11.09 1.60 -3.79
CA ASN A 693 -11.67 2.61 -2.91
C ASN A 693 -12.09 3.89 -3.64
N PHE A 694 -11.47 4.21 -4.78
CA PHE A 694 -11.90 5.36 -5.60
C PHE A 694 -13.26 5.12 -6.25
N ILE A 695 -13.68 3.86 -6.42
CA ILE A 695 -15.04 3.52 -6.89
C ILE A 695 -16.06 3.95 -5.83
N LEU A 696 -15.77 3.75 -4.54
CA LEU A 696 -16.61 4.24 -3.44
C LEU A 696 -16.67 5.77 -3.44
N VAL A 697 -15.52 6.44 -3.50
CA VAL A 697 -15.47 7.92 -3.51
C VAL A 697 -16.25 8.48 -4.69
N PHE A 698 -16.07 7.91 -5.88
CA PHE A 698 -16.82 8.28 -7.07
C PHE A 698 -18.33 8.05 -6.89
N ASN A 699 -18.73 6.93 -6.28
CA ASN A 699 -20.14 6.64 -5.99
C ASN A 699 -20.73 7.69 -5.03
N MET A 700 -20.04 7.99 -3.93
CA MET A 700 -20.43 9.01 -2.96
C MET A 700 -20.64 10.38 -3.61
N ILE A 701 -19.68 10.84 -4.42
CA ILE A 701 -19.77 12.14 -5.10
C ILE A 701 -20.91 12.12 -6.13
N SER A 702 -20.94 11.12 -7.01
CA SER A 702 -21.94 11.02 -8.08
C SER A 702 -23.36 10.93 -7.54
N SER A 703 -23.59 10.09 -6.51
CA SER A 703 -24.90 9.93 -5.88
C SER A 703 -25.31 11.12 -5.03
N SER A 704 -24.39 11.88 -4.42
CA SER A 704 -24.75 13.14 -3.77
C SER A 704 -25.35 14.14 -4.76
N ILE A 705 -24.84 14.15 -5.99
CA ILE A 705 -25.20 15.13 -7.02
C ILE A 705 -26.43 14.68 -7.83
N ARG A 706 -26.49 13.40 -8.19
CA ARG A 706 -27.44 12.83 -9.17
C ARG A 706 -28.26 11.66 -8.63
N GLY A 707 -28.00 11.22 -7.40
CA GLY A 707 -28.69 10.09 -6.80
C GLY A 707 -30.18 10.37 -6.54
N GLU A 708 -30.94 9.29 -6.49
CA GLU A 708 -32.35 9.31 -6.11
C GLU A 708 -32.51 9.81 -4.67
N ASN A 709 -33.60 10.53 -4.40
CA ASN A 709 -33.92 10.96 -3.04
C ASN A 709 -34.22 9.73 -2.18
N ALA A 710 -33.61 9.67 -1.00
CA ALA A 710 -33.89 8.63 -0.04
C ALA A 710 -35.17 8.97 0.74
N PRO A 711 -36.07 7.99 0.97
CA PRO A 711 -37.12 8.14 1.98
C PRO A 711 -36.54 8.18 3.40
N ASP A 712 -37.39 8.48 4.38
CA ASP A 712 -37.01 8.50 5.81
C ASP A 712 -36.45 7.14 6.27
N ASP A 713 -37.06 6.05 5.80
CA ASP A 713 -36.61 4.68 6.00
C ASP A 713 -36.50 3.93 4.64
N PRO A 714 -35.32 3.89 4.02
CA PRO A 714 -35.11 3.20 2.75
C PRO A 714 -35.03 1.68 2.88
N TRP A 715 -34.81 1.15 4.09
CA TRP A 715 -34.46 -0.25 4.29
C TRP A 715 -35.49 -1.04 5.09
N GLY A 716 -36.42 -0.38 5.78
CA GLY A 716 -37.31 -1.02 6.75
C GLY A 716 -36.59 -1.28 8.07
N GLY A 717 -35.79 -0.32 8.55
CA GLY A 717 -34.97 -0.45 9.75
C GLY A 717 -35.78 -0.41 11.05
N TRP A 718 -35.20 -0.95 12.13
CA TRP A 718 -35.91 -1.17 13.41
C TRP A 718 -35.65 -0.09 14.47
N SER A 719 -34.54 0.65 14.35
CA SER A 719 -34.08 1.62 15.34
C SER A 719 -34.63 3.03 15.10
N PHE A 720 -34.59 3.88 16.13
CA PHE A 720 -35.16 5.24 16.08
C PHE A 720 -34.58 6.16 15.00
N GLU A 721 -33.36 5.90 14.52
CA GLU A 721 -32.75 6.66 13.42
C GLU A 721 -33.61 6.66 12.14
N TRP A 722 -34.45 5.63 11.95
CA TRP A 722 -35.34 5.48 10.79
C TRP A 722 -36.71 6.15 11.00
N MET A 723 -37.01 6.66 12.20
CA MET A 723 -38.26 7.40 12.52
C MET A 723 -38.15 8.92 12.30
N THR A 724 -36.99 9.40 11.84
CA THR A 724 -36.76 10.81 11.51
C THR A 724 -36.43 10.98 10.03
N SER A 725 -36.44 12.21 9.54
CA SER A 725 -36.22 12.49 8.11
C SER A 725 -34.82 12.09 7.63
N SER A 726 -34.66 11.96 6.31
CA SER A 726 -33.37 11.72 5.64
C SER A 726 -33.02 12.89 4.71
N PRO A 727 -32.09 13.80 5.07
CA PRO A 727 -31.33 13.86 6.32
C PRO A 727 -32.16 14.39 7.52
N PRO A 728 -31.75 14.10 8.78
CA PRO A 728 -32.41 14.63 9.96
C PRO A 728 -32.21 16.15 10.13
N PRO A 729 -33.16 16.88 10.75
CA PRO A 729 -32.97 18.28 11.09
C PRO A 729 -31.90 18.48 12.18
N ALA A 730 -31.37 19.70 12.31
CA ALA A 730 -30.31 20.03 13.29
C ALA A 730 -30.71 19.66 14.73
N HIS A 731 -31.91 20.06 15.16
CA HIS A 731 -32.54 19.53 16.37
C HIS A 731 -33.39 18.31 16.00
N THR A 732 -32.84 17.11 16.24
CA THR A 732 -33.52 15.87 15.86
C THR A 732 -34.84 15.74 16.60
N LEU A 733 -35.92 15.69 15.83
CA LEU A 733 -37.25 15.28 16.27
C LEU A 733 -37.65 14.04 15.48
N TYR A 734 -38.51 13.24 16.09
CA TYR A 734 -38.96 11.96 15.58
C TYR A 734 -40.46 12.03 15.34
N LYS A 735 -40.90 11.38 14.27
CA LYS A 735 -42.32 11.30 13.95
C LYS A 735 -42.98 10.32 14.92
N LEU A 736 -43.91 10.82 15.73
CA LEU A 736 -44.67 10.05 16.70
C LEU A 736 -45.90 9.39 16.05
N ASP A 737 -46.50 8.43 16.73
CA ASP A 737 -47.67 7.68 16.22
C ASP A 737 -48.90 8.56 15.95
N ASP A 738 -49.02 9.70 16.65
CA ASP A 738 -50.07 10.70 16.44
C ASP A 738 -49.77 11.64 15.25
N GLY A 739 -48.67 11.40 14.53
CA GLY A 739 -48.21 12.19 13.40
C GLY A 739 -47.47 13.48 13.78
N THR A 740 -47.32 13.80 15.07
CA THR A 740 -46.58 14.96 15.55
C THR A 740 -45.06 14.69 15.59
N TRP A 741 -44.26 15.75 15.72
CA TRP A 741 -42.80 15.65 15.82
C TRP A 741 -42.35 15.89 17.27
N GLY A 742 -41.64 14.93 17.86
CA GLY A 742 -41.23 14.99 19.26
C GLY A 742 -40.07 14.06 19.61
N VAL A 743 -39.76 13.96 20.90
CA VAL A 743 -38.81 12.96 21.42
C VAL A 743 -39.55 11.63 21.54
N PRO A 744 -39.02 10.52 21.02
CA PRO A 744 -39.72 9.24 21.03
C PRO A 744 -39.72 8.68 22.44
N THR A 745 -40.76 7.93 22.77
CA THR A 745 -40.76 7.04 23.92
C THR A 745 -40.64 5.63 23.38
N LEU A 746 -39.69 4.85 23.90
CA LEU A 746 -39.64 3.43 23.57
C LEU A 746 -40.84 2.76 24.22
N LYS A 747 -41.84 2.45 23.38
CA LYS A 747 -42.93 1.56 23.76
C LYS A 747 -42.36 0.15 23.83
N ASP A 748 -42.77 -0.63 24.84
CA ASP A 748 -42.22 -1.96 25.01
C ASP A 748 -42.59 -2.85 23.81
N ALA A 749 -41.61 -3.09 22.93
CA ALA A 749 -41.76 -4.02 21.82
C ALA A 749 -42.02 -5.46 22.30
N ASN A 750 -41.90 -5.72 23.61
CA ASN A 750 -42.08 -7.01 24.26
C ASN A 750 -43.37 -7.11 25.10
N GLU A 751 -44.41 -6.29 24.90
CA GLU A 751 -45.72 -6.55 25.54
C GLU A 751 -46.24 -7.98 25.28
N HIS A 752 -45.79 -8.62 24.19
CA HIS A 752 -46.03 -10.04 23.93
C HIS A 752 -45.18 -11.00 24.79
N ILE A 753 -43.96 -10.63 25.20
CA ILE A 753 -43.06 -11.46 26.05
C ILE A 753 -43.34 -11.24 27.55
N ALA A 754 -43.90 -10.10 27.94
CA ALA A 754 -44.39 -9.89 29.32
C ALA A 754 -45.42 -10.96 29.74
N ASN A 755 -46.09 -11.56 28.75
CA ASN A 755 -47.04 -12.67 28.91
C ASN A 755 -46.45 -14.05 28.55
N GLU A 756 -45.17 -14.14 28.17
CA GLU A 756 -44.52 -15.44 28.01
C GLU A 756 -44.24 -16.06 29.39
N PRO A 757 -44.60 -17.34 29.58
CA PRO A 757 -44.28 -18.00 30.83
C PRO A 757 -42.77 -17.99 31.06
N GLY A 758 -42.35 -17.72 32.30
CA GLY A 758 -40.94 -17.82 32.69
C GLY A 758 -40.37 -19.23 32.45
N ILE A 759 -39.07 -19.42 32.68
CA ILE A 759 -38.39 -20.73 32.47
C ILE A 759 -39.15 -21.88 33.14
N VAL A 760 -39.67 -21.66 34.35
CA VAL A 760 -40.50 -22.61 35.09
C VAL A 760 -41.88 -22.79 34.43
N GLY A 761 -42.51 -21.71 33.97
CA GLY A 761 -43.81 -21.76 33.29
C GLY A 761 -43.76 -22.49 31.94
N ARG A 762 -42.68 -22.31 31.17
CA ARG A 762 -42.45 -23.05 29.91
C ARG A 762 -42.17 -24.54 30.16
N TRP A 763 -41.54 -24.85 31.28
CA TRP A 763 -41.33 -26.23 31.72
C TRP A 763 -42.66 -26.88 32.13
N PHE A 764 -43.53 -26.17 32.86
CA PHE A 764 -44.88 -26.64 33.19
C PHE A 764 -45.79 -26.78 31.97
N GLN A 765 -45.77 -25.84 31.02
CA GLN A 765 -46.55 -25.95 29.78
C GLN A 765 -46.10 -27.14 28.91
N ARG A 766 -44.82 -27.50 28.91
CA ARG A 766 -44.34 -28.72 28.22
C ARG A 766 -44.80 -30.02 28.87
N LEU A 767 -45.21 -29.98 30.15
CA LEU A 767 -45.78 -31.12 30.88
C LEU A 767 -47.30 -31.21 30.72
N LEU A 768 -47.94 -30.14 30.25
CA LEU A 768 -49.37 -30.07 29.97
C LEU A 768 -49.57 -30.27 28.47
N VAL A 769 -49.83 -31.51 28.06
CA VAL A 769 -50.30 -31.80 26.69
C VAL A 769 -51.61 -31.05 26.48
N SER A 770 -51.67 -30.18 25.48
CA SER A 770 -52.95 -29.77 24.89
C SER A 770 -53.13 -30.55 23.59
N ASP A 771 -54.15 -31.39 23.59
CA ASP A 771 -54.68 -32.05 22.41
C ASP A 771 -55.10 -31.03 21.34
N GLU A 772 -54.82 -31.40 20.09
CA GLU A 772 -55.47 -30.97 18.86
C GLU A 772 -55.40 -29.49 18.40
N ASP A 773 -54.88 -29.40 17.17
CA ASP A 773 -55.48 -28.73 16.00
C ASP A 773 -55.12 -27.29 15.59
N THR A 774 -54.69 -27.26 14.33
CA THR A 774 -55.03 -26.34 13.24
C THR A 774 -55.14 -24.84 13.55
N GLY A 775 -54.14 -24.11 13.09
CA GLY A 775 -54.25 -22.68 12.85
C GLY A 775 -52.99 -22.19 12.15
N GLU A 776 -53.09 -21.97 10.85
CA GLU A 776 -52.12 -21.20 10.07
C GLU A 776 -51.78 -19.91 10.83
N VAL A 777 -50.51 -19.75 11.22
CA VAL A 777 -49.99 -18.46 11.64
C VAL A 777 -49.17 -17.92 10.48
N ALA A 778 -49.83 -17.16 9.62
CA ALA A 778 -49.17 -16.23 8.73
C ALA A 778 -48.64 -15.06 9.56
N HIS A 779 -47.32 -14.87 9.58
CA HIS A 779 -46.64 -13.62 9.91
C HIS A 779 -45.39 -13.48 9.06
#